data_AF-L2GR36-F1
#
_entry.id   AF-L2GR36-F1
#
_cell.length_a   1.000
_cell.length_b   1.000
_cell.length_c   1.000
_cell.angle_alpha   90.00
_cell.angle_beta   90.00
_cell.angle_gamma   90.00
#
_symmetry.space_group_name_H-M   'P 1'
#
loop_
_entity.id
_entity.type
_entity.pdbx_description
1 polymer ?
#
loop_
_entity_poly.entity_id
_entity_poly.type
_entity_poly.pdbx_seq_one_letter_code
_entity_poly.pdbx_strand_id
1 'polypeptide(L)'
;MAFILTNIIPALSTSKGIVQHRNTLYFSSSNTIYALNNHSTTFIVDLHGEIIDLQSNGAFIFAQTSEKLYMLNQSKILATMKMKGAFTVTDTCLVVGDKELFMYELPVRYNLIMFKRIGDVRAHSENVLKVKVLEDGIVLSVGKDSTVRMSSFRDGRSKVLCYHREMPVDVFFYEDLPEETSEENAGERANQKEDCSMYDGTKGREGKNEDAGKCIHVIGSGEGNGKDTRGENCTGNTAVDNERPSDILETLSKEYFIVTVSQRGTINTFSTKRRKIVKRKFLDRNILCACRMNDRLFLLSDENVVLVVKDDDVCEYGVDICAYEMRVLDQKIVLRGTNGIAVYEYLCVNTGDRQFFKKRGARDANLLASNPTNTEDEKQRESLCCLYSIPLCKIVDFCENNDVMLSCADNTVRRANLTNNTCYFGRSTTDVFNVDEPIFKIFYRCNVLICITETCLVKAYDVKNGTLFREINLGFKVSCADVNEDNSVLFVCNYDSYEINVVDIRRSKIVDTLKMSAMIRKMCYFNNSVYFLSMDNQLIRYFFMNGRMENFEIKKTIYDFELSNNNVIVCLEKEILVVDGSFGIVKSFNLKFVSRSRNEMFISNKPCTSCSLTYDGTTLVCGAQANEIKIVDLKTGCVIQTLKLSRNKEKENYKKRLGVERKDEFKHTDVIEAMKIKYVPNGFLVLTRESVFLFKVRNLEIEKGAFLTKMDENEIKESLQERKYVRALLGSINSRSKAMIKECIRETCAGRIDEIIKNVREEDVAYLKSVINEIMLEEQISYQCMVWLRSLIYNFTGNLVESDLEIIKMLRAALK
;
A
#
# COMPACT_ATOMS: atom_id res chain seq x y z
N MET A 1 15.48 22.12 -4.05
CA MET A 1 14.26 21.49 -3.48
C MET A 1 14.55 20.01 -3.34
N ALA A 2 14.04 19.34 -2.31
CA ALA A 2 14.13 17.89 -2.20
C ALA A 2 12.71 17.33 -2.14
N PHE A 3 12.35 16.43 -3.05
CA PHE A 3 11.03 15.80 -3.07
C PHE A 3 11.04 14.48 -2.27
N ILE A 4 9.96 14.21 -1.54
CA ILE A 4 9.72 12.92 -0.86
C ILE A 4 8.61 12.17 -1.60
N LEU A 5 8.90 10.93 -1.98
CA LEU A 5 7.93 9.98 -2.52
C LEU A 5 7.00 9.53 -1.38
N THR A 6 5.69 9.69 -1.58
CA THR A 6 4.64 9.14 -0.70
C THR A 6 3.63 8.39 -1.55
N ASN A 7 3.47 7.08 -1.34
CA ASN A 7 2.40 6.32 -1.94
C ASN A 7 1.13 6.48 -1.08
N ILE A 8 0.21 7.32 -1.50
CA ILE A 8 -0.94 7.69 -0.65
C ILE A 8 -2.07 6.66 -0.77
N ILE A 9 -2.13 5.93 -1.87
CA ILE A 9 -3.28 5.10 -2.21
C ILE A 9 -2.85 3.63 -2.29
N PRO A 10 -3.38 2.77 -1.41
CA PRO A 10 -3.17 1.34 -1.54
C PRO A 10 -3.88 0.84 -2.79
N ALA A 11 -3.17 0.04 -3.57
CA ALA A 11 -3.64 -0.48 -4.85
C ALA A 11 -3.60 -2.02 -4.83
N LEU A 12 -4.09 -2.62 -5.92
CA LEU A 12 -4.05 -4.07 -6.09
C LEU A 12 -2.64 -4.60 -5.88
N SER A 13 -2.50 -5.61 -5.01
CA SER A 13 -1.19 -6.15 -4.66
C SER A 13 -1.23 -7.59 -4.19
N THR A 14 -0.19 -8.34 -4.51
CA THR A 14 0.11 -9.70 -4.03
C THR A 14 0.86 -9.74 -2.70
N SER A 15 1.22 -8.57 -2.15
CA SER A 15 2.00 -8.49 -0.91
C SER A 15 1.25 -9.10 0.27
N LYS A 16 1.97 -9.83 1.09
CA LYS A 16 1.45 -10.41 2.34
C LYS A 16 1.86 -9.54 3.52
N GLY A 17 1.08 -9.63 4.58
CA GLY A 17 1.32 -8.92 5.82
C GLY A 17 0.09 -8.17 6.29
N ILE A 18 -0.52 -8.71 7.35
CA ILE A 18 -1.49 -8.04 8.20
C ILE A 18 -1.00 -8.15 9.65
N VAL A 19 -1.04 -7.05 10.40
CA VAL A 19 -0.69 -7.06 11.82
C VAL A 19 -1.44 -6.00 12.61
N GLN A 20 -1.85 -6.31 13.84
CA GLN A 20 -2.35 -5.32 14.79
C GLN A 20 -1.19 -4.82 15.66
N HIS A 21 -1.08 -3.50 15.80
CA HIS A 21 -0.10 -2.86 16.68
C HIS A 21 -0.76 -1.69 17.39
N ARG A 22 -0.79 -1.73 18.74
CA ARG A 22 -1.40 -0.69 19.59
C ARG A 22 -2.82 -0.30 19.14
N ASN A 23 -3.69 -1.30 18.95
CA ASN A 23 -5.07 -1.17 18.48
C ASN A 23 -5.27 -0.64 17.05
N THR A 24 -4.19 -0.41 16.30
CA THR A 24 -4.27 -0.02 14.89
C THR A 24 -3.93 -1.23 14.02
N LEU A 25 -4.74 -1.45 12.99
CA LEU A 25 -4.49 -2.51 12.01
C LEU A 25 -3.54 -1.98 10.93
N TYR A 26 -2.48 -2.72 10.65
CA TYR A 26 -1.53 -2.41 9.59
C TYR A 26 -1.59 -3.50 8.53
N PHE A 27 -1.42 -3.11 7.27
CA PHE A 27 -1.35 -4.04 6.15
C PHE A 27 -0.34 -3.58 5.10
N SER A 28 0.12 -4.53 4.29
CA SER A 28 0.99 -4.24 3.15
C SER A 28 0.21 -4.13 1.83
N SER A 29 0.65 -3.21 0.98
CA SER A 29 0.33 -3.18 -0.45
C SER A 29 1.63 -2.90 -1.22
N SER A 30 2.12 -3.92 -1.89
CA SER A 30 3.42 -4.03 -2.57
C SER A 30 4.57 -3.84 -1.58
N ASN A 31 5.34 -2.77 -1.71
CA ASN A 31 6.45 -2.43 -0.82
C ASN A 31 6.06 -1.39 0.26
N THR A 32 4.78 -1.02 0.32
CA THR A 32 4.28 0.04 1.22
C THR A 32 3.48 -0.56 2.37
N ILE A 33 3.64 0.00 3.57
CA ILE A 33 2.80 -0.29 4.74
C ILE A 33 1.78 0.82 4.94
N TYR A 34 0.54 0.44 5.16
CA TYR A 34 -0.57 1.31 5.47
C TYR A 34 -1.12 0.99 6.85
N ALA A 35 -1.54 2.02 7.58
CA ALA A 35 -2.40 1.85 8.74
C ALA A 35 -3.85 2.01 8.31
N LEU A 36 -4.72 1.20 8.90
CA LEU A 36 -6.13 1.13 8.59
C LEU A 36 -6.97 1.63 9.77
N ASN A 37 -7.78 2.65 9.49
CA ASN A 37 -8.71 3.26 10.42
C ASN A 37 -10.13 3.17 9.85
N ASN A 38 -10.86 2.10 10.19
CA ASN A 38 -12.20 1.73 9.73
C ASN A 38 -12.37 1.83 8.19
N HIS A 39 -12.66 3.02 7.64
CA HIS A 39 -12.89 3.26 6.20
C HIS A 39 -11.87 4.19 5.55
N SER A 40 -10.73 4.42 6.20
CA SER A 40 -9.65 5.26 5.69
C SER A 40 -8.31 4.58 5.87
N THR A 41 -7.42 4.79 4.91
CA THR A 41 -6.05 4.29 4.98
C THR A 41 -5.09 5.47 5.07
N THR A 42 -4.03 5.30 5.86
CA THR A 42 -2.94 6.27 5.99
C THR A 42 -1.63 5.61 5.65
N PHE A 43 -0.85 6.25 4.78
CA PHE A 43 0.50 5.83 4.46
C PHE A 43 1.41 5.85 5.70
N ILE A 44 2.26 4.82 5.86
CA ILE A 44 3.24 4.75 6.95
C ILE A 44 4.67 4.79 6.42
N VAL A 45 5.07 3.84 5.58
CA VAL A 45 6.45 3.72 5.09
C VAL A 45 6.57 2.89 3.82
N ASP A 46 7.54 3.24 2.96
CA ASP A 46 7.97 2.46 1.79
C ASP A 46 9.28 1.72 2.06
N LEU A 47 9.28 0.41 1.82
CA LEU A 47 10.42 -0.48 1.97
C LEU A 47 11.07 -0.81 0.61
N HIS A 48 12.24 -1.48 0.64
CA HIS A 48 12.89 -1.98 -0.57
C HIS A 48 12.54 -3.45 -0.81
N GLY A 49 11.78 -3.69 -1.89
CA GLY A 49 11.24 -5.01 -2.24
C GLY A 49 9.80 -5.19 -1.76
N GLU A 50 9.08 -6.12 -2.37
CA GLU A 50 7.71 -6.47 -1.98
C GLU A 50 7.68 -7.08 -0.58
N ILE A 51 6.66 -6.73 0.20
CA ILE A 51 6.49 -7.21 1.57
C ILE A 51 5.82 -8.59 1.55
N ILE A 52 6.42 -9.53 2.27
CA ILE A 52 6.04 -10.95 2.30
C ILE A 52 5.43 -11.35 3.65
N ASP A 53 5.77 -10.65 4.74
CA ASP A 53 5.15 -10.88 6.04
C ASP A 53 5.31 -9.63 6.94
N LEU A 54 4.36 -9.45 7.85
CA LEU A 54 4.35 -8.41 8.88
C LEU A 54 4.06 -9.05 10.25
N GLN A 55 4.86 -8.69 11.26
CA GLN A 55 4.64 -9.11 12.65
C GLN A 55 4.92 -7.95 13.61
N SER A 56 4.38 -8.03 14.83
CA SER A 56 4.60 -7.02 15.87
C SER A 56 4.80 -7.71 17.21
N ASN A 57 5.63 -7.10 18.04
CA ASN A 57 5.82 -7.47 19.45
C ASN A 57 5.27 -6.40 20.41
N GLY A 58 4.28 -5.61 19.96
CA GLY A 58 3.70 -4.49 20.71
C GLY A 58 4.58 -3.23 20.81
N ALA A 59 5.90 -3.38 20.79
CA ALA A 59 6.84 -2.26 20.77
C ALA A 59 7.17 -1.78 19.36
N PHE A 60 7.41 -2.72 18.43
CA PHE A 60 7.85 -2.47 17.07
C PHE A 60 7.04 -3.26 16.05
N ILE A 61 7.11 -2.83 14.78
CA ILE A 61 6.61 -3.57 13.62
C ILE A 61 7.81 -4.12 12.87
N PHE A 62 7.75 -5.40 12.53
CA PHE A 62 8.75 -6.11 11.75
C PHE A 62 8.18 -6.43 10.38
N ALA A 63 8.88 -6.01 9.33
CA ALA A 63 8.44 -6.20 7.96
C ALA A 63 9.49 -6.96 7.16
N GLN A 64 9.10 -8.06 6.55
CA GLN A 64 9.98 -8.90 5.74
C GLN A 64 9.75 -8.63 4.25
N THR A 65 10.84 -8.49 3.51
CA THR A 65 10.89 -8.57 2.05
C THR A 65 11.71 -9.78 1.61
N SER A 66 11.80 -10.04 0.31
CA SER A 66 12.55 -11.18 -0.25
C SER A 66 14.05 -11.20 0.10
N GLU A 67 14.63 -10.09 0.53
CA GLU A 67 16.06 -9.96 0.87
C GLU A 67 16.33 -9.50 2.31
N LYS A 68 15.38 -8.85 2.97
CA LYS A 68 15.64 -8.10 4.20
C LYS A 68 14.48 -8.17 5.19
N LEU A 69 14.81 -8.03 6.47
CA LEU A 69 13.90 -7.71 7.55
C LEU A 69 14.13 -6.28 8.00
N TYR A 70 13.04 -5.56 8.20
CA TYR A 70 13.00 -4.18 8.67
C TYR A 70 12.36 -4.14 10.05
N MET A 71 12.97 -3.40 10.97
CA MET A 71 12.41 -3.07 12.27
C MET A 71 11.96 -1.62 12.25
N LEU A 72 10.67 -1.40 12.54
CA LEU A 72 9.99 -0.12 12.36
C LEU A 72 9.42 0.37 13.69
N ASN A 73 9.49 1.68 13.90
CA ASN A 73 8.71 2.39 14.90
C ASN A 73 7.92 3.48 14.19
N GLN A 74 6.61 3.29 14.07
CA GLN A 74 5.73 4.14 13.25
C GLN A 74 6.25 4.22 11.80
N SER A 75 6.58 5.41 11.30
CA SER A 75 7.10 5.64 9.95
C SER A 75 8.63 5.55 9.83
N LYS A 76 9.35 5.31 10.94
CA LYS A 76 10.82 5.30 10.95
C LYS A 76 11.38 3.88 10.91
N ILE A 77 12.31 3.66 9.98
CA ILE A 77 13.13 2.45 9.93
C ILE A 77 14.24 2.59 10.96
N LEU A 78 14.24 1.73 11.98
CA LEU A 78 15.24 1.72 13.05
C LEU A 78 16.43 0.82 12.73
N ALA A 79 16.16 -0.37 12.17
CA ALA A 79 17.19 -1.34 11.85
C ALA A 79 16.81 -2.17 10.62
N THR A 80 17.82 -2.70 9.93
CA THR A 80 17.62 -3.63 8.81
C THR A 80 18.60 -4.79 8.90
N MET A 81 18.12 -6.00 8.65
CA MET A 81 18.93 -7.21 8.60
C MET A 81 18.72 -7.91 7.26
N LYS A 82 19.79 -8.45 6.66
CA LYS A 82 19.64 -9.33 5.49
C LYS A 82 19.17 -10.69 5.99
N MET A 83 18.07 -11.20 5.45
CA MET A 83 17.60 -12.54 5.77
C MET A 83 16.78 -13.15 4.65
N LYS A 84 16.69 -14.48 4.69
CA LYS A 84 15.84 -15.31 3.84
C LYS A 84 15.17 -16.35 4.73
N GLY A 85 13.98 -16.80 4.33
CA GLY A 85 13.20 -17.79 5.09
C GLY A 85 12.20 -17.16 6.07
N ALA A 86 11.55 -17.98 6.88
CA ALA A 86 10.51 -17.53 7.81
C ALA A 86 11.10 -16.77 9.01
N PHE A 87 10.28 -15.97 9.69
CA PHE A 87 10.63 -15.41 11.00
C PHE A 87 9.45 -15.43 11.95
N THR A 88 9.77 -15.32 13.23
CA THR A 88 8.81 -14.99 14.27
C THR A 88 9.43 -14.08 15.30
N VAL A 89 8.61 -13.24 15.90
CA VAL A 89 9.03 -12.27 16.91
C VAL A 89 8.23 -12.43 18.18
N THR A 90 8.91 -12.39 19.32
CA THR A 90 8.34 -12.26 20.66
C THR A 90 8.71 -10.91 21.25
N ASP A 91 8.31 -10.66 22.49
CA ASP A 91 8.62 -9.42 23.19
C ASP A 91 10.13 -9.21 23.35
N THR A 92 10.89 -10.31 23.50
CA THR A 92 12.33 -10.30 23.82
C THR A 92 13.22 -10.87 22.73
N CYS A 93 12.69 -11.68 21.82
CA CYS A 93 13.50 -12.44 20.86
C CYS A 93 12.95 -12.37 19.44
N LEU A 94 13.85 -12.46 18.47
CA LEU A 94 13.56 -12.65 17.05
C LEU A 94 14.17 -13.99 16.61
N VAL A 95 13.38 -14.86 16.02
CA VAL A 95 13.86 -16.11 15.43
C VAL A 95 13.69 -16.06 13.92
N VAL A 96 14.76 -16.40 13.21
CA VAL A 96 14.83 -16.40 11.75
C VAL A 96 15.22 -17.79 11.29
N GLY A 97 14.50 -18.35 10.32
CA GLY A 97 14.70 -19.71 9.85
C GLY A 97 14.70 -19.85 8.34
N ASP A 98 15.81 -20.33 7.76
CA ASP A 98 15.83 -20.90 6.41
C ASP A 98 15.96 -22.43 6.53
N LYS A 99 17.16 -23.01 6.43
CA LYS A 99 17.38 -24.42 6.83
C LYS A 99 17.80 -24.55 8.29
N GLU A 100 18.57 -23.56 8.74
CA GLU A 100 19.00 -23.35 10.11
C GLU A 100 18.13 -22.25 10.75
N LEU A 101 17.90 -22.38 12.05
CA LEU A 101 17.23 -21.38 12.87
C LEU A 101 18.28 -20.55 13.60
N PHE A 102 18.10 -19.24 13.59
CA PHE A 102 18.94 -18.27 14.29
C PHE A 102 18.08 -17.48 15.27
N MET A 103 18.50 -17.38 16.53
CA MET A 103 17.82 -16.59 17.55
C MET A 103 18.61 -15.32 17.84
N TYR A 104 17.90 -14.19 17.89
CA TYR A 104 18.43 -12.86 18.16
C TYR A 104 17.71 -12.23 19.36
N GLU A 105 18.48 -11.58 20.23
CA GLU A 105 17.99 -10.74 21.31
C GLU A 105 17.46 -9.42 20.74
N LEU A 106 16.25 -9.03 21.12
CA LEU A 106 15.68 -7.73 20.79
C LEU A 106 15.88 -6.76 21.96
N PRO A 107 16.37 -5.54 21.69
CA PRO A 107 16.64 -4.61 22.77
C PRO A 107 15.35 -3.88 23.19
N VAL A 108 15.15 -3.74 24.50
CA VAL A 108 14.02 -3.00 25.09
C VAL A 108 14.17 -1.48 24.87
N ARG A 109 15.40 -1.01 24.63
CA ARG A 109 15.76 0.39 24.34
C ARG A 109 16.70 0.45 23.15
N TYR A 110 16.80 1.62 22.51
CA TYR A 110 17.74 1.80 21.40
C TYR A 110 19.17 1.42 21.80
N ASN A 111 19.79 0.50 21.06
CA ASN A 111 21.15 0.04 21.27
C ASN A 111 21.91 0.09 19.93
N LEU A 112 23.23 0.24 19.96
CA LEU A 112 24.09 0.24 18.77
C LEU A 112 23.96 -1.06 17.96
N ILE A 113 23.72 -2.18 18.66
CA ILE A 113 23.45 -3.49 18.07
C ILE A 113 21.97 -3.80 18.28
N MET A 114 21.18 -3.64 17.21
CA MET A 114 19.73 -3.87 17.26
C MET A 114 19.34 -5.36 17.14
N PHE A 115 20.23 -6.19 16.60
CA PHE A 115 20.04 -7.64 16.47
C PHE A 115 21.27 -8.37 17.00
N LYS A 116 21.23 -8.85 18.23
CA LYS A 116 22.34 -9.60 18.83
C LYS A 116 22.05 -11.09 18.76
N ARG A 117 22.80 -11.83 17.94
CA ARG A 117 22.61 -13.29 17.80
C ARG A 117 22.99 -13.99 19.12
N ILE A 118 22.11 -14.84 19.61
CA ILE A 118 22.28 -15.60 20.87
C ILE A 118 22.55 -17.08 20.59
N GLY A 119 22.02 -17.64 19.50
CA GLY A 119 22.25 -19.05 19.17
C GLY A 119 21.78 -19.46 17.78
N ASP A 120 22.10 -20.70 17.43
CA ASP A 120 21.70 -21.34 16.18
C ASP A 120 21.44 -22.85 16.36
N VAL A 121 20.50 -23.36 15.58
CA VAL A 121 20.15 -24.78 15.54
C VAL A 121 19.84 -25.20 14.12
N ARG A 122 20.41 -26.32 13.68
CA ARG A 122 20.04 -26.93 12.41
C ARG A 122 18.68 -27.64 12.56
N ALA A 123 17.63 -27.01 12.05
CA ALA A 123 16.28 -27.52 12.19
C ALA A 123 15.89 -28.44 11.04
N HIS A 124 15.93 -28.01 9.78
CA HIS A 124 15.36 -28.75 8.64
C HIS A 124 16.38 -29.09 7.55
N SER A 125 16.07 -30.07 6.69
CA SER A 125 16.86 -30.36 5.48
C SER A 125 16.52 -29.40 4.32
N GLU A 126 15.30 -28.90 4.31
CA GLU A 126 14.79 -27.89 3.39
C GLU A 126 14.36 -26.60 4.11
N ASN A 127 13.87 -25.61 3.34
CA ASN A 127 13.51 -24.31 3.87
C ASN A 127 12.34 -24.40 4.86
N VAL A 128 12.47 -23.70 5.97
CA VAL A 128 11.44 -23.48 6.99
C VAL A 128 10.34 -22.59 6.41
N LEU A 129 9.11 -23.03 6.60
CA LEU A 129 7.89 -22.35 6.17
C LEU A 129 7.33 -21.46 7.27
N LYS A 130 7.25 -21.96 8.50
CA LYS A 130 6.79 -21.22 9.68
C LYS A 130 7.60 -21.62 10.91
N VAL A 131 7.71 -20.68 11.83
CA VAL A 131 8.44 -20.82 13.10
C VAL A 131 7.64 -20.13 14.21
N LYS A 132 7.61 -20.73 15.40
CA LYS A 132 6.91 -20.23 16.60
C LYS A 132 7.77 -20.48 17.83
N VAL A 133 7.93 -19.48 18.69
CA VAL A 133 8.61 -19.66 19.98
C VAL A 133 7.62 -20.27 20.97
N LEU A 134 8.00 -21.37 21.62
CA LEU A 134 7.19 -22.09 22.60
C LEU A 134 7.50 -21.60 24.02
N GLU A 135 8.77 -21.69 24.40
CA GLU A 135 9.32 -21.24 25.68
C GLU A 135 10.72 -20.62 25.44
N ASP A 136 11.34 -20.05 26.47
CA ASP A 136 12.65 -19.41 26.37
C ASP A 136 13.74 -20.35 25.83
N GLY A 137 14.06 -20.20 24.54
CA GLY A 137 15.04 -21.00 23.84
C GLY A 137 14.50 -22.28 23.19
N ILE A 138 13.19 -22.56 23.28
CA ILE A 138 12.54 -23.70 22.61
C ILE A 138 11.60 -23.20 21.52
N VAL A 139 11.77 -23.73 20.32
CA VAL A 139 11.09 -23.26 19.11
C VAL A 139 10.46 -24.43 18.35
N LEU A 140 9.26 -24.21 17.85
CA LEU A 140 8.57 -25.08 16.90
C LEU A 140 8.76 -24.57 15.48
N SER A 141 9.10 -25.45 14.56
CA SER A 141 9.26 -25.11 13.15
C SER A 141 8.63 -26.16 12.25
N VAL A 142 8.14 -25.70 11.09
CA VAL A 142 7.64 -26.55 10.02
C VAL A 142 8.39 -26.25 8.74
N GLY A 143 8.78 -27.29 8.00
CA GLY A 143 9.62 -27.17 6.82
C GLY A 143 8.99 -27.76 5.56
N LYS A 144 9.56 -27.41 4.40
CA LYS A 144 9.22 -28.02 3.11
C LYS A 144 9.54 -29.52 3.03
N ASP A 145 10.42 -29.99 3.91
CA ASP A 145 10.69 -31.42 4.15
C ASP A 145 9.50 -32.17 4.79
N SER A 146 8.34 -31.51 4.94
CA SER A 146 7.09 -32.05 5.50
C SER A 146 7.22 -32.54 6.94
N THR A 147 8.19 -32.01 7.68
CA THR A 147 8.38 -32.31 9.10
C THR A 147 7.96 -31.14 9.98
N VAL A 148 7.48 -31.48 11.19
CA VAL A 148 7.31 -30.53 12.29
C VAL A 148 8.36 -30.87 13.34
N ARG A 149 9.15 -29.88 13.75
CA ARG A 149 10.29 -30.08 14.64
C ARG A 149 10.22 -29.16 15.86
N MET A 150 10.77 -29.66 16.96
CA MET A 150 11.03 -28.91 18.18
C MET A 150 12.54 -28.76 18.34
N SER A 151 13.01 -27.53 18.44
CA SER A 151 14.43 -27.20 18.51
C SER A 151 14.74 -26.44 19.79
N SER A 152 15.77 -26.86 20.52
CA SER A 152 16.31 -26.18 21.71
C SER A 152 17.60 -25.46 21.33
N PHE A 153 17.62 -24.14 21.47
CA PHE A 153 18.81 -23.31 21.32
C PHE A 153 19.80 -23.48 22.48
N ARG A 154 19.33 -23.97 23.63
CA ARG A 154 20.20 -24.24 24.79
C ARG A 154 21.06 -25.47 24.55
N ASP A 155 20.46 -26.52 23.98
CA ASP A 155 21.13 -27.81 23.78
C ASP A 155 21.70 -27.98 22.36
N GLY A 156 21.36 -27.07 21.44
CA GLY A 156 21.72 -27.19 20.02
C GLY A 156 20.99 -28.34 19.30
N ARG A 157 19.96 -28.93 19.91
CA ARG A 157 19.30 -30.14 19.42
C ARG A 157 17.97 -29.82 18.74
N SER A 158 17.60 -30.64 17.77
CA SER A 158 16.31 -30.59 17.09
C SER A 158 15.70 -31.98 16.99
N LYS A 159 14.44 -32.12 17.40
CA LYS A 159 13.68 -33.38 17.40
C LYS A 159 12.50 -33.27 16.45
N VAL A 160 12.28 -34.30 15.63
CA VAL A 160 11.07 -34.41 14.80
C VAL A 160 9.91 -34.85 15.68
N LEU A 161 8.84 -34.05 15.69
CA LEU A 161 7.62 -34.37 16.44
C LEU A 161 6.65 -35.18 15.58
N CYS A 162 6.42 -34.76 14.33
CA CYS A 162 5.55 -35.48 13.42
C CYS A 162 5.92 -35.24 11.95
N TYR A 163 5.41 -36.13 11.10
CA TYR A 163 5.52 -36.07 9.65
C TYR A 163 4.15 -35.82 9.04
N HIS A 164 4.09 -34.89 8.10
CA HIS A 164 2.93 -34.74 7.22
C HIS A 164 3.16 -35.48 5.91
N ARG A 165 2.06 -35.97 5.31
CA ARG A 165 2.10 -36.49 3.94
C ARG A 165 2.11 -35.36 2.92
N GLU A 166 1.42 -34.27 3.25
CA GLU A 166 1.37 -33.05 2.45
C GLU A 166 2.20 -31.93 3.10
N MET A 167 2.39 -30.82 2.40
CA MET A 167 3.13 -29.69 2.94
C MET A 167 2.40 -29.08 4.16
N PRO A 168 3.09 -28.88 5.31
CA PRO A 168 2.49 -28.20 6.46
C PRO A 168 2.29 -26.71 6.17
N VAL A 169 1.16 -26.16 6.63
CA VAL A 169 0.78 -24.75 6.48
C VAL A 169 1.21 -23.93 7.69
N ASP A 170 0.88 -24.39 8.91
CA ASP A 170 1.25 -23.70 10.15
C ASP A 170 1.28 -24.67 11.36
N VAL A 171 1.81 -24.18 12.49
CA VAL A 171 1.90 -24.87 13.78
C VAL A 171 1.42 -23.94 14.90
N PHE A 172 0.66 -24.50 15.84
CA PHE A 172 0.12 -23.83 17.02
C PHE A 172 0.36 -24.68 18.26
N PHE A 173 0.28 -24.05 19.44
CA PHE A 173 0.36 -24.75 20.71
C PHE A 173 -0.51 -24.08 21.77
N TYR A 174 -0.82 -24.82 22.83
CA TYR A 174 -1.52 -24.31 24.02
C TYR A 174 -1.18 -25.17 25.22
N GLU A 175 -1.23 -24.55 26.39
CA GLU A 175 -0.97 -25.19 27.67
C GLU A 175 -2.14 -26.09 28.06
N ASP A 176 -1.82 -27.30 28.53
CA ASP A 176 -2.77 -28.21 29.16
C ASP A 176 -3.03 -27.67 30.58
N LEU A 177 -4.07 -26.84 30.75
CA LEU A 177 -4.44 -26.33 32.07
C LEU A 177 -5.04 -27.48 32.89
N PRO A 178 -4.56 -27.74 34.12
CA PRO A 178 -5.20 -28.72 34.99
C PRO A 178 -6.65 -28.27 35.23
N GLU A 179 -7.61 -29.15 34.96
CA GLU A 179 -8.99 -28.95 35.40
C GLU A 179 -8.96 -28.65 36.90
N GLU A 180 -9.50 -27.49 37.30
CA GLU A 180 -9.77 -27.23 38.71
C GLU A 180 -10.74 -28.32 39.19
N THR A 181 -10.19 -29.34 39.85
CA THR A 181 -10.98 -30.33 40.57
C THR A 181 -11.74 -29.58 41.65
N SER A 182 -13.00 -29.29 41.37
CA SER A 182 -13.97 -28.90 42.40
C SER A 182 -14.19 -30.12 43.29
N GLU A 183 -13.35 -30.27 44.31
CA GLU A 183 -13.67 -31.10 45.46
C GLU A 183 -14.89 -30.46 46.14
N GLU A 184 -16.08 -30.99 45.90
CA GLU A 184 -17.15 -31.06 46.92
C GLU A 184 -18.30 -31.97 46.45
N ASN A 185 -18.51 -33.03 47.25
CA ASN A 185 -19.78 -33.73 47.50
C ASN A 185 -20.39 -34.61 46.41
N ALA A 186 -20.09 -35.92 46.48
CA ALA A 186 -21.12 -36.94 46.68
C ALA A 186 -20.50 -38.28 47.11
N GLY A 187 -20.49 -38.52 48.42
CA GLY A 187 -20.49 -39.87 48.95
C GLY A 187 -21.85 -40.55 48.70
N GLU A 188 -21.85 -41.87 48.92
CA GLU A 188 -23.00 -42.78 48.94
C GLU A 188 -23.55 -43.28 47.59
N ARG A 189 -23.07 -44.45 47.16
CA ARG A 189 -23.84 -45.70 47.30
C ARG A 189 -22.98 -46.93 47.01
N ALA A 190 -22.85 -47.74 48.05
CA ALA A 190 -22.26 -49.07 48.00
C ALA A 190 -23.23 -50.12 47.46
N ASN A 191 -22.64 -51.23 47.00
CA ASN A 191 -23.17 -52.59 46.89
C ASN A 191 -24.17 -52.90 45.76
N GLN A 192 -23.70 -53.69 44.79
CA GLN A 192 -24.21 -55.06 44.59
C GLN A 192 -23.16 -55.93 43.89
N LYS A 193 -22.72 -56.96 44.61
CA LYS A 193 -22.11 -58.20 44.10
C LYS A 193 -23.23 -59.12 43.61
N GLU A 194 -22.86 -60.03 42.71
CA GLU A 194 -23.51 -61.29 42.24
C GLU A 194 -23.53 -61.30 40.70
N ASP A 195 -23.28 -62.38 39.98
CA ASP A 195 -22.64 -63.67 40.20
C ASP A 195 -22.65 -64.36 38.82
N CYS A 196 -21.67 -65.24 38.56
CA CYS A 196 -21.77 -66.43 37.66
C CYS A 196 -22.14 -66.23 36.16
N SER A 197 -21.76 -67.04 35.17
CA SER A 197 -20.96 -68.28 35.05
C SER A 197 -20.94 -68.64 33.54
N MET A 198 -19.88 -69.36 33.13
CA MET A 198 -19.85 -70.46 32.14
C MET A 198 -20.73 -70.40 30.86
N TYR A 199 -20.11 -70.52 29.69
CA TYR A 199 -20.15 -71.78 28.93
C TYR A 199 -19.03 -71.89 27.89
N ASP A 200 -18.72 -73.16 27.65
CA ASP A 200 -17.55 -73.80 27.06
C ASP A 200 -17.60 -73.89 25.52
N GLY A 201 -16.44 -74.15 24.88
CA GLY A 201 -16.34 -74.21 23.43
C GLY A 201 -14.97 -74.61 22.86
N THR A 202 -14.41 -75.69 23.39
CA THR A 202 -13.13 -76.35 23.05
C THR A 202 -12.79 -76.65 21.57
N LYS A 203 -11.47 -76.87 21.36
CA LYS A 203 -10.73 -77.74 20.40
C LYS A 203 -10.03 -77.01 19.23
N GLY A 204 -8.72 -77.16 18.98
CA GLY A 204 -7.65 -77.91 19.64
C GLY A 204 -6.42 -78.04 18.72
N ARG A 205 -5.23 -78.20 19.34
CA ARG A 205 -4.02 -78.96 18.90
C ARG A 205 -3.37 -78.64 17.53
N GLU A 206 -2.06 -78.74 17.28
CA GLU A 206 -0.81 -79.01 18.03
C GLU A 206 0.34 -78.88 16.98
N GLY A 207 1.51 -78.41 17.41
CA GLY A 207 2.84 -78.71 16.84
C GLY A 207 3.20 -78.10 15.47
N LYS A 208 4.47 -77.97 15.07
CA LYS A 208 5.80 -78.10 15.67
C LYS A 208 6.80 -77.60 14.59
N ASN A 209 7.91 -77.01 15.05
CA ASN A 209 9.28 -76.98 14.48
C ASN A 209 9.63 -76.50 13.06
N GLU A 210 10.75 -75.75 13.06
CA GLU A 210 11.86 -75.66 12.06
C GLU A 210 11.46 -75.11 10.66
N ASP A 211 12.18 -74.20 10.01
CA ASP A 211 13.60 -74.31 9.67
C ASP A 211 14.20 -73.01 9.09
N ALA A 212 15.53 -73.03 8.89
CA ALA A 212 16.42 -71.96 8.45
C ALA A 212 16.22 -71.39 7.02
N GLY A 213 16.81 -70.21 6.74
CA GLY A 213 16.96 -69.77 5.33
C GLY A 213 17.50 -68.37 5.04
N LYS A 214 18.83 -68.24 5.06
CA LYS A 214 19.69 -67.48 4.12
C LYS A 214 19.75 -65.93 4.10
N CYS A 215 20.96 -65.47 4.40
CA CYS A 215 21.64 -64.27 3.93
C CYS A 215 21.66 -64.12 2.40
N ILE A 216 21.71 -62.86 1.92
CA ILE A 216 22.55 -62.44 0.78
C ILE A 216 23.20 -61.08 1.10
N HIS A 217 24.52 -61.08 1.24
CA HIS A 217 25.40 -59.92 1.01
C HIS A 217 25.69 -59.84 -0.49
N VAL A 218 25.74 -58.63 -1.06
CA VAL A 218 26.56 -58.36 -2.23
C VAL A 218 27.44 -57.13 -1.94
N ILE A 219 28.73 -57.37 -2.10
CA ILE A 219 29.86 -56.46 -2.02
C ILE A 219 30.00 -55.74 -3.37
N GLY A 220 30.43 -54.48 -3.34
CA GLY A 220 30.87 -53.73 -4.51
C GLY A 220 31.85 -52.64 -4.10
N SER A 221 33.11 -53.03 -3.98
CA SER A 221 34.30 -52.22 -3.74
C SER A 221 34.61 -51.23 -4.87
N GLY A 222 35.24 -50.11 -4.52
CA GLY A 222 35.90 -49.20 -5.46
C GLY A 222 36.72 -48.15 -4.74
N GLU A 223 38.00 -48.46 -4.50
CA GLU A 223 39.02 -47.58 -3.92
C GLU A 223 39.37 -46.39 -4.83
N GLY A 224 39.82 -45.30 -4.22
CA GLY A 224 40.41 -44.15 -4.91
C GLY A 224 41.02 -43.17 -3.91
N ASN A 225 42.30 -43.38 -3.59
CA ASN A 225 43.15 -42.56 -2.73
C ASN A 225 43.29 -41.10 -3.18
N GLY A 226 43.47 -40.19 -2.21
CA GLY A 226 43.98 -38.83 -2.44
C GLY A 226 44.14 -38.04 -1.14
N LYS A 227 45.36 -38.02 -0.62
CA LYS A 227 45.84 -37.27 0.56
C LYS A 227 45.64 -35.75 0.39
N ASP A 228 45.32 -34.99 1.44
CA ASP A 228 46.36 -34.25 2.16
C ASP A 228 45.87 -33.48 3.41
N THR A 229 46.88 -33.29 4.27
CA THR A 229 46.98 -32.90 5.68
C THR A 229 46.59 -31.48 6.12
N ARG A 230 46.55 -31.35 7.47
CA ARG A 230 46.63 -30.17 8.38
C ARG A 230 45.27 -29.58 8.80
N GLY A 231 44.82 -29.64 10.05
CA GLY A 231 45.48 -29.86 11.34
C GLY A 231 45.49 -28.55 12.12
N GLU A 232 44.69 -28.46 13.18
CA GLU A 232 45.06 -27.78 14.42
C GLU A 232 44.10 -28.16 15.55
N ASN A 233 44.70 -28.74 16.59
CA ASN A 233 44.07 -29.15 17.84
C ASN A 233 43.81 -27.93 18.73
N CYS A 234 42.70 -27.94 19.46
CA CYS A 234 42.66 -27.37 20.80
C CYS A 234 41.87 -28.34 21.69
N THR A 235 42.62 -29.16 22.41
CA THR A 235 42.18 -30.01 23.51
C THR A 235 41.84 -29.16 24.72
N GLY A 236 40.61 -29.29 25.21
CA GLY A 236 40.20 -28.86 26.55
C GLY A 236 39.36 -29.98 27.16
N ASN A 237 40.03 -30.90 27.86
CA ASN A 237 39.37 -31.91 28.69
C ASN A 237 38.79 -31.22 29.93
N THR A 238 37.47 -31.19 30.02
CA THR A 238 36.77 -31.18 31.32
C THR A 238 35.87 -32.41 31.33
N ALA A 239 36.08 -33.27 32.32
CA ALA A 239 35.21 -34.40 32.61
C ALA A 239 33.78 -33.88 32.76
N VAL A 240 32.90 -34.30 31.84
CA VAL A 240 31.46 -34.10 31.95
C VAL A 240 30.88 -35.46 32.30
N ASP A 241 30.23 -35.51 33.45
CA ASP A 241 29.44 -36.63 33.90
C ASP A 241 28.52 -37.14 32.78
N ASN A 242 28.50 -38.45 32.59
CA ASN A 242 27.56 -39.13 31.70
C ASN A 242 26.15 -39.09 32.29
N GLU A 243 25.56 -37.89 32.39
CA GLU A 243 24.11 -37.76 32.47
C GLU A 243 23.56 -38.09 31.08
N ARG A 244 22.68 -39.08 31.01
CA ARG A 244 21.95 -39.40 29.78
C ARG A 244 21.31 -38.11 29.27
N PRO A 245 21.46 -37.77 27.97
CA PRO A 245 20.87 -36.56 27.44
C PRO A 245 19.35 -36.62 27.64
N SER A 246 18.84 -35.78 28.55
CA SER A 246 17.40 -35.59 28.75
C SER A 246 16.75 -35.25 27.41
N ASP A 247 15.60 -35.85 27.15
CA ASP A 247 14.81 -35.59 25.94
C ASP A 247 14.42 -34.10 25.92
N ILE A 248 14.35 -33.45 24.75
CA ILE A 248 13.90 -32.04 24.66
C ILE A 248 12.48 -31.88 25.26
N LEU A 249 11.68 -32.96 25.24
CA LEU A 249 10.37 -32.98 25.87
C LEU A 249 10.42 -32.92 27.41
N GLU A 250 11.53 -33.33 28.02
CA GLU A 250 11.74 -33.32 29.48
C GLU A 250 12.24 -31.97 29.98
N THR A 251 12.67 -31.08 29.08
CA THR A 251 13.11 -29.71 29.41
C THR A 251 11.98 -28.67 29.36
N LEU A 252 10.78 -29.07 28.94
CA LEU A 252 9.60 -28.19 28.90
C LEU A 252 9.13 -27.87 30.32
N SER A 253 8.82 -26.60 30.57
CA SER A 253 8.29 -26.18 31.87
C SER A 253 6.80 -26.55 32.06
N LYS A 254 6.09 -26.77 30.95
CA LYS A 254 4.66 -27.08 30.93
C LYS A 254 4.31 -28.19 29.93
N GLU A 255 3.10 -28.74 30.11
CA GLU A 255 2.50 -29.65 29.15
C GLU A 255 1.77 -28.87 28.06
N TYR A 256 1.98 -29.27 26.80
CA TYR A 256 1.46 -28.58 25.63
C TYR A 256 0.74 -29.55 24.71
N PHE A 257 -0.31 -29.03 24.08
CA PHE A 257 -0.89 -29.61 22.88
C PHE A 257 -0.39 -28.84 21.66
N ILE A 258 0.35 -29.52 20.80
CA ILE A 258 0.89 -28.97 19.56
C ILE A 258 -0.03 -29.38 18.42
N VAL A 259 -0.60 -28.40 17.73
CA VAL A 259 -1.55 -28.60 16.62
C VAL A 259 -0.88 -28.15 15.34
N THR A 260 -0.92 -28.98 14.29
CA THR A 260 -0.34 -28.67 12.99
C THR A 260 -1.35 -28.93 11.89
N VAL A 261 -1.32 -28.08 10.86
CA VAL A 261 -2.29 -28.14 9.75
C VAL A 261 -1.55 -28.39 8.44
N SER A 262 -2.00 -29.34 7.63
CA SER A 262 -1.47 -29.60 6.29
C SER A 262 -2.23 -28.84 5.21
N GLN A 263 -1.62 -28.71 4.03
CA GLN A 263 -2.24 -28.04 2.88
C GLN A 263 -3.54 -28.72 2.44
N ARG A 264 -3.77 -29.99 2.74
CA ARG A 264 -5.05 -30.68 2.47
C ARG A 264 -6.00 -30.72 3.67
N GLY A 265 -5.77 -29.90 4.69
CA GLY A 265 -6.64 -29.82 5.87
C GLY A 265 -6.54 -31.03 6.81
N THR A 266 -5.41 -31.75 6.79
CA THR A 266 -5.10 -32.71 7.84
C THR A 266 -4.62 -31.98 9.09
N ILE A 267 -5.24 -32.25 10.24
CA ILE A 267 -4.85 -31.69 11.53
C ILE A 267 -4.20 -32.80 12.36
N ASN A 268 -2.94 -32.58 12.76
CA ASN A 268 -2.29 -33.45 13.74
C ASN A 268 -2.19 -32.72 15.08
N THR A 269 -2.65 -33.36 16.14
CA THR A 269 -2.49 -32.91 17.51
C THR A 269 -1.51 -33.82 18.24
N PHE A 270 -0.48 -33.24 18.82
CA PHE A 270 0.53 -33.95 19.61
C PHE A 270 0.48 -33.45 21.06
N SER A 271 0.25 -34.37 22.01
CA SER A 271 0.35 -34.07 23.44
C SER A 271 1.76 -34.36 23.92
N THR A 272 2.43 -33.36 24.51
CA THR A 272 3.78 -33.56 25.08
C THR A 272 3.75 -34.53 26.27
N LYS A 273 2.69 -34.51 27.09
CA LYS A 273 2.45 -35.46 28.18
C LYS A 273 2.33 -36.89 27.70
N ARG A 274 1.38 -37.14 26.79
CA ARG A 274 1.06 -38.50 26.33
C ARG A 274 2.05 -39.02 25.28
N ARG A 275 2.92 -38.15 24.76
CA ARG A 275 3.84 -38.41 23.64
C ARG A 275 3.14 -39.10 22.46
N LYS A 276 1.86 -38.79 22.25
CA LYS A 276 0.97 -39.43 21.27
C LYS A 276 0.48 -38.41 20.25
N ILE A 277 0.55 -38.78 18.99
CA ILE A 277 -0.04 -38.04 17.88
C ILE A 277 -1.45 -38.57 17.64
N VAL A 278 -2.42 -37.66 17.60
CA VAL A 278 -3.75 -37.91 17.09
C VAL A 278 -3.85 -37.22 15.74
N LYS A 279 -3.98 -38.02 14.69
CA LYS A 279 -4.15 -37.53 13.32
C LYS A 279 -5.63 -37.55 12.96
N ARG A 280 -6.16 -36.39 12.58
CA ARG A 280 -7.54 -36.24 12.11
C ARG A 280 -7.51 -35.56 10.75
N LYS A 281 -8.04 -36.25 9.73
CA LYS A 281 -8.27 -35.63 8.42
C LYS A 281 -9.68 -35.06 8.45
N PHE A 282 -9.80 -33.75 8.53
CA PHE A 282 -11.10 -33.09 8.60
C PHE A 282 -11.63 -32.75 7.21
N LEU A 283 -10.74 -32.50 6.24
CA LEU A 283 -11.09 -31.86 4.98
C LEU A 283 -10.36 -32.50 3.80
N ASP A 284 -10.92 -32.35 2.61
CA ASP A 284 -10.28 -32.64 1.31
C ASP A 284 -10.21 -31.35 0.47
N ARG A 285 -9.94 -30.22 1.12
CA ARG A 285 -9.81 -28.89 0.50
C ARG A 285 -8.40 -28.33 0.70
N ASN A 286 -7.95 -27.45 -0.18
CA ASN A 286 -6.65 -26.82 0.02
C ASN A 286 -6.75 -25.69 1.03
N ILE A 287 -5.94 -25.75 2.07
CA ILE A 287 -5.83 -24.73 3.09
C ILE A 287 -4.70 -23.76 2.71
N LEU A 288 -5.05 -22.48 2.57
CA LEU A 288 -4.13 -21.40 2.23
C LEU A 288 -3.47 -20.81 3.48
N CYS A 289 -4.24 -20.69 4.56
CA CYS A 289 -3.79 -20.08 5.80
C CYS A 289 -4.52 -20.71 7.00
N ALA A 290 -3.84 -20.78 8.14
CA ALA A 290 -4.44 -21.22 9.40
C ALA A 290 -4.15 -20.17 10.48
N CYS A 291 -5.09 -19.99 11.39
CA CYS A 291 -4.95 -19.15 12.58
C CYS A 291 -5.65 -19.81 13.76
N ARG A 292 -5.31 -19.37 14.97
CA ARG A 292 -5.91 -19.88 16.20
C ARG A 292 -6.37 -18.73 17.07
N MET A 293 -7.52 -18.92 17.72
CA MET A 293 -7.99 -18.08 18.82
C MET A 293 -8.59 -18.99 19.89
N ASN A 294 -8.04 -18.94 21.10
CA ASN A 294 -8.43 -19.79 22.22
C ASN A 294 -8.39 -21.29 21.86
N ASP A 295 -9.50 -22.01 22.00
CA ASP A 295 -9.71 -23.42 21.68
C ASP A 295 -10.07 -23.68 20.20
N ARG A 296 -10.23 -22.62 19.40
CA ARG A 296 -10.70 -22.71 18.01
C ARG A 296 -9.57 -22.53 17.00
N LEU A 297 -9.66 -23.30 15.94
CA LEU A 297 -8.78 -23.22 14.79
C LEU A 297 -9.55 -22.68 13.58
N PHE A 298 -9.04 -21.62 12.98
CA PHE A 298 -9.60 -20.98 11.80
C PHE A 298 -8.77 -21.37 10.59
N LEU A 299 -9.38 -21.94 9.56
CA LEU A 299 -8.73 -22.38 8.33
C LEU A 299 -9.33 -21.63 7.15
N LEU A 300 -8.48 -20.95 6.36
CA LEU A 300 -8.89 -20.31 5.11
C LEU A 300 -8.62 -21.27 3.95
N SER A 301 -9.67 -21.61 3.20
CA SER A 301 -9.55 -22.46 2.00
C SER A 301 -9.36 -21.64 0.72
N ASP A 302 -9.00 -22.31 -0.37
CA ASP A 302 -8.94 -21.76 -1.74
C ASP A 302 -10.32 -21.53 -2.37
N GLU A 303 -11.40 -21.97 -1.73
CA GLU A 303 -12.78 -21.79 -2.16
C GLU A 303 -13.44 -20.54 -1.53
N ASN A 304 -12.66 -19.62 -0.95
CA ASN A 304 -13.14 -18.43 -0.24
C ASN A 304 -14.07 -18.77 0.92
N VAL A 305 -13.62 -19.74 1.73
CA VAL A 305 -14.34 -20.20 2.90
C VAL A 305 -13.43 -20.16 4.11
N VAL A 306 -13.96 -19.66 5.23
CA VAL A 306 -13.34 -19.76 6.55
C VAL A 306 -14.02 -20.91 7.29
N LEU A 307 -13.23 -21.92 7.64
CA LEU A 307 -13.66 -23.06 8.44
C LEU A 307 -13.23 -22.84 9.88
N VAL A 308 -14.17 -22.99 10.81
CA VAL A 308 -13.91 -22.91 12.25
C VAL A 308 -14.00 -24.31 12.81
N VAL A 309 -12.87 -24.82 13.28
CA VAL A 309 -12.74 -26.16 13.86
C VAL A 309 -12.63 -26.01 15.37
N LYS A 310 -13.53 -26.69 16.08
CA LYS A 310 -13.50 -26.85 17.53
C LYS A 310 -13.73 -28.31 17.85
N ASP A 311 -12.78 -28.95 18.51
CA ASP A 311 -12.80 -30.38 18.82
C ASP A 311 -12.99 -31.28 17.58
N ASP A 312 -14.20 -31.77 17.35
CA ASP A 312 -14.58 -32.57 16.17
C ASP A 312 -15.63 -31.88 15.29
N ASP A 313 -16.10 -30.69 15.69
CA ASP A 313 -17.07 -29.90 14.95
C ASP A 313 -16.37 -28.92 13.99
N VAL A 314 -16.92 -28.83 12.78
CA VAL A 314 -16.45 -27.92 11.72
C VAL A 314 -17.62 -27.06 11.26
N CYS A 315 -17.50 -25.75 11.46
CA CYS A 315 -18.44 -24.76 10.93
C CYS A 315 -17.85 -24.08 9.70
N GLU A 316 -18.69 -23.85 8.68
CA GLU A 316 -18.29 -23.29 7.39
C GLU A 316 -18.90 -21.90 7.17
N TYR A 317 -18.06 -20.92 6.85
CA TYR A 317 -18.48 -19.54 6.57
C TYR A 317 -17.92 -19.09 5.23
N GLY A 318 -18.80 -18.77 4.27
CA GLY A 318 -18.39 -18.12 3.01
C GLY A 318 -17.91 -16.70 3.25
N VAL A 319 -16.91 -16.26 2.48
CA VAL A 319 -16.36 -14.90 2.57
C VAL A 319 -16.34 -14.20 1.21
N ASP A 320 -16.55 -12.89 1.23
CA ASP A 320 -16.78 -12.09 0.01
C ASP A 320 -15.49 -11.71 -0.75
N ILE A 321 -14.32 -12.15 -0.27
CA ILE A 321 -13.04 -11.80 -0.87
C ILE A 321 -12.18 -13.03 -1.16
N CYS A 322 -11.47 -13.00 -2.29
CA CYS A 322 -10.44 -13.97 -2.63
C CYS A 322 -9.18 -13.80 -1.77
N ALA A 323 -9.25 -14.23 -0.52
CA ALA A 323 -8.18 -14.07 0.46
C ALA A 323 -7.11 -15.16 0.32
N TYR A 324 -5.86 -14.78 0.55
CA TYR A 324 -4.71 -15.70 0.67
C TYR A 324 -4.05 -15.64 2.04
N GLU A 325 -4.44 -14.67 2.88
CA GLU A 325 -3.93 -14.49 4.23
C GLU A 325 -5.10 -14.17 5.16
N MET A 326 -5.04 -14.76 6.36
CA MET A 326 -5.98 -14.55 7.43
C MET A 326 -5.20 -14.27 8.71
N ARG A 327 -5.73 -13.38 9.55
CA ARG A 327 -5.28 -13.17 10.93
C ARG A 327 -6.50 -13.08 11.83
N VAL A 328 -6.43 -13.72 12.99
CA VAL A 328 -7.40 -13.51 14.07
C VAL A 328 -6.78 -12.52 15.06
N LEU A 329 -7.50 -11.43 15.29
CA LEU A 329 -7.06 -10.25 16.03
C LEU A 329 -8.16 -9.88 17.02
N ASP A 330 -7.94 -10.19 18.30
CA ASP A 330 -8.97 -10.17 19.33
C ASP A 330 -10.18 -11.04 18.92
N GLN A 331 -11.37 -10.46 18.69
CA GLN A 331 -12.57 -11.15 18.20
C GLN A 331 -12.84 -10.92 16.69
N LYS A 332 -11.86 -10.33 15.98
CA LYS A 332 -11.99 -10.00 14.57
C LYS A 332 -11.15 -10.93 13.71
N ILE A 333 -11.71 -11.36 12.59
CA ILE A 333 -11.01 -12.09 11.55
C ILE A 333 -10.71 -11.11 10.42
N VAL A 334 -9.43 -10.86 10.18
CA VAL A 334 -8.99 -9.99 9.09
C VAL A 334 -8.48 -10.87 7.96
N LEU A 335 -9.09 -10.69 6.79
CA LEU A 335 -8.76 -11.39 5.57
C LEU A 335 -8.11 -10.43 4.59
N ARG A 336 -7.04 -10.88 3.93
CA ARG A 336 -6.33 -10.16 2.88
C ARG A 336 -6.31 -10.98 1.61
N GLY A 337 -6.84 -10.39 0.55
CA GLY A 337 -6.76 -10.89 -0.82
C GLY A 337 -6.04 -9.91 -1.73
N THR A 338 -5.87 -10.24 -3.01
CA THR A 338 -5.19 -9.33 -3.95
C THR A 338 -5.95 -8.02 -4.16
N ASN A 339 -7.27 -8.13 -4.17
CA ASN A 339 -8.21 -7.07 -4.56
C ASN A 339 -8.89 -6.42 -3.36
N GLY A 340 -8.49 -6.75 -2.13
CA GLY A 340 -9.11 -6.15 -0.96
C GLY A 340 -8.66 -6.67 0.39
N ILE A 341 -9.21 -6.04 1.42
CA ILE A 341 -9.11 -6.40 2.84
C ILE A 341 -10.53 -6.46 3.38
N ALA A 342 -10.86 -7.49 4.13
CA ALA A 342 -12.15 -7.58 4.80
C ALA A 342 -11.94 -7.88 6.28
N VAL A 343 -12.70 -7.19 7.13
CA VAL A 343 -12.69 -7.38 8.57
C VAL A 343 -14.03 -7.96 8.97
N TYR A 344 -14.01 -9.15 9.54
CA TYR A 344 -15.16 -9.85 10.06
C TYR A 344 -15.13 -9.84 11.59
N GLU A 345 -16.29 -9.79 12.21
CA GLU A 345 -16.48 -10.08 13.63
C GLU A 345 -17.00 -11.51 13.75
N TYR A 346 -16.34 -12.30 14.60
CA TYR A 346 -16.79 -13.64 14.91
C TYR A 346 -17.58 -13.61 16.22
N LEU A 347 -18.90 -13.73 16.09
CA LEU A 347 -19.82 -13.68 17.23
C LEU A 347 -19.98 -15.09 17.80
N CYS A 348 -19.29 -15.33 18.91
CA CYS A 348 -19.53 -16.47 19.78
C CYS A 348 -20.46 -16.04 20.90
N VAL A 349 -21.69 -16.56 20.93
CA VAL A 349 -22.61 -16.31 22.05
C VAL A 349 -22.08 -17.08 23.25
N ASN A 350 -21.31 -16.40 24.12
CA ASN A 350 -20.90 -16.98 25.39
C ASN A 350 -22.13 -17.11 26.29
N THR A 351 -22.43 -18.34 26.72
CA THR A 351 -23.53 -18.71 27.62
C THR A 351 -23.39 -18.20 29.06
N GLY A 352 -22.54 -17.20 29.32
CA GLY A 352 -22.26 -16.70 30.68
C GLY A 352 -23.00 -15.42 31.10
N ASP A 353 -23.31 -14.51 30.19
CA ASP A 353 -23.88 -13.20 30.54
C ASP A 353 -25.30 -13.02 30.00
N ARG A 354 -26.29 -13.42 30.80
CA ARG A 354 -27.67 -12.94 30.66
C ARG A 354 -27.74 -11.48 31.12
N GLN A 355 -27.28 -10.54 30.30
CA GLN A 355 -27.74 -9.15 30.40
C GLN A 355 -28.67 -8.80 29.24
N PHE A 356 -29.89 -8.46 29.65
CA PHE A 356 -31.02 -8.05 28.83
C PHE A 356 -30.66 -7.00 27.77
N PHE A 357 -30.65 -7.36 26.49
CA PHE A 357 -30.88 -6.38 25.43
C PHE A 357 -32.38 -6.11 25.32
N LYS A 358 -32.79 -4.99 25.91
CA LYS A 358 -34.12 -4.39 25.75
C LYS A 358 -34.27 -3.95 24.28
N LYS A 359 -35.12 -4.63 23.51
CA LYS A 359 -35.55 -4.22 22.15
C LYS A 359 -35.94 -2.74 22.14
N ARG A 360 -35.20 -1.91 21.40
CA ARG A 360 -35.73 -0.66 20.82
C ARG A 360 -36.05 -0.96 19.36
N GLY A 361 -37.33 -0.81 19.03
CA GLY A 361 -37.88 -1.17 17.72
C GLY A 361 -37.39 -0.25 16.61
N ALA A 362 -37.11 -0.86 15.46
CA ALA A 362 -37.27 -0.24 14.16
C ALA A 362 -38.44 -0.97 13.49
N ARG A 363 -39.52 -0.23 13.27
CA ARG A 363 -40.60 -0.59 12.36
C ARG A 363 -40.15 -0.27 10.92
N ASP A 364 -40.76 -1.00 10.00
CA ASP A 364 -40.90 -0.72 8.56
C ASP A 364 -40.02 -1.55 7.61
N ALA A 365 -40.49 -2.78 7.35
CA ALA A 365 -40.74 -3.30 6.00
C ALA A 365 -41.50 -4.65 6.07
N ASN A 366 -42.84 -4.55 6.14
CA ASN A 366 -43.81 -5.56 5.72
C ASN A 366 -43.86 -5.55 4.16
N LEU A 367 -44.11 -6.56 3.33
CA LEU A 367 -44.67 -7.93 3.37
C LEU A 367 -44.20 -8.60 2.04
N LEU A 368 -43.90 -9.90 1.97
CA LEU A 368 -44.87 -10.97 1.74
C LEU A 368 -44.34 -12.32 2.23
N ALA A 369 -45.28 -13.13 2.72
CA ALA A 369 -45.09 -14.19 3.69
C ALA A 369 -45.00 -15.61 3.09
N SER A 370 -44.30 -16.49 3.80
CA SER A 370 -44.83 -17.80 4.18
C SER A 370 -44.29 -18.19 5.57
N ASN A 371 -45.20 -18.65 6.44
CA ASN A 371 -45.01 -18.88 7.87
C ASN A 371 -43.94 -19.94 8.20
N PRO A 372 -43.12 -19.77 9.25
CA PRO A 372 -42.51 -20.89 9.94
C PRO A 372 -43.32 -21.24 11.20
N THR A 373 -43.83 -22.46 11.23
CA THR A 373 -44.31 -23.12 12.45
C THR A 373 -43.13 -23.36 13.39
N ASN A 374 -43.27 -22.87 14.62
CA ASN A 374 -42.36 -23.14 15.74
C ASN A 374 -42.34 -24.64 16.07
N THR A 375 -41.16 -25.26 15.98
CA THR A 375 -40.74 -26.40 16.80
C THR A 375 -39.22 -26.41 16.89
N GLU A 376 -38.73 -26.24 18.12
CA GLU A 376 -37.49 -26.76 18.71
C GLU A 376 -36.27 -27.00 17.82
N ASP A 377 -35.33 -26.05 17.85
CA ASP A 377 -33.89 -26.26 18.10
C ASP A 377 -33.20 -24.89 17.94
N GLU A 378 -33.18 -24.08 19.01
CA GLU A 378 -32.28 -22.91 19.07
C GLU A 378 -30.84 -23.41 19.25
N LYS A 379 -30.28 -24.07 18.22
CA LYS A 379 -28.84 -24.17 18.06
C LYS A 379 -28.32 -22.75 17.93
N GLN A 380 -27.67 -22.27 18.99
CA GLN A 380 -26.93 -21.02 19.02
C GLN A 380 -26.05 -20.94 17.77
N ARG A 381 -26.43 -20.07 16.83
CA ARG A 381 -25.71 -19.94 15.56
C ARG A 381 -24.52 -19.04 15.79
N GLU A 382 -23.34 -19.65 15.91
CA GLU A 382 -22.10 -18.94 15.62
C GLU A 382 -22.24 -18.27 14.24
N SER A 383 -21.79 -17.01 14.13
CA SER A 383 -21.92 -16.25 12.90
C SER A 383 -20.68 -15.43 12.64
N LEU A 384 -20.33 -15.31 11.36
CA LEU A 384 -19.27 -14.46 10.87
C LEU A 384 -19.91 -13.26 10.18
N CYS A 385 -19.77 -12.07 10.77
CA CYS A 385 -20.36 -10.85 10.25
C CYS A 385 -19.29 -9.94 9.64
N CYS A 386 -19.40 -9.58 8.37
CA CYS A 386 -18.49 -8.62 7.75
C CYS A 386 -18.75 -7.22 8.33
N LEU A 387 -17.76 -6.65 9.04
CA LEU A 387 -17.86 -5.30 9.57
C LEU A 387 -17.65 -4.26 8.46
N TYR A 388 -16.61 -4.47 7.65
CA TYR A 388 -16.31 -3.64 6.49
C TYR A 388 -15.29 -4.34 5.58
N SER A 389 -15.32 -3.97 4.30
CA SER A 389 -14.32 -4.36 3.31
C SER A 389 -13.75 -3.14 2.60
N ILE A 390 -12.50 -3.25 2.19
CA ILE A 390 -11.75 -2.20 1.51
C ILE A 390 -11.26 -2.78 0.20
N PRO A 391 -11.91 -2.43 -0.92
CA PRO A 391 -11.49 -2.87 -2.22
C PRO A 391 -10.17 -2.19 -2.61
N LEU A 392 -9.17 -2.97 -3.00
CA LEU A 392 -7.93 -2.48 -3.59
C LEU A 392 -8.02 -2.60 -5.12
N CYS A 393 -8.22 -1.48 -5.78
CA CYS A 393 -8.37 -1.41 -7.23
C CYS A 393 -7.05 -1.03 -7.92
N LYS A 394 -6.96 -1.42 -9.19
CA LYS A 394 -6.03 -0.80 -10.12
C LYS A 394 -6.57 0.58 -10.51
N ILE A 395 -5.76 1.61 -10.38
CA ILE A 395 -6.12 2.98 -10.76
C ILE A 395 -5.94 3.11 -12.27
N VAL A 396 -6.95 3.67 -12.95
CA VAL A 396 -6.98 3.84 -14.41
C VAL A 396 -6.60 5.26 -14.80
N ASP A 397 -7.18 6.25 -14.15
CA ASP A 397 -6.90 7.68 -14.35
C ASP A 397 -7.10 8.44 -13.03
N PHE A 398 -6.62 9.68 -12.98
CA PHE A 398 -6.89 10.59 -11.86
C PHE A 398 -7.13 12.02 -12.34
N CYS A 399 -7.86 12.80 -11.57
CA CYS A 399 -8.00 14.25 -11.80
C CYS A 399 -7.97 15.00 -10.48
N GLU A 400 -7.28 16.13 -10.47
CA GLU A 400 -7.05 17.00 -9.33
C GLU A 400 -7.89 18.29 -9.41
N ASN A 401 -8.34 18.72 -8.23
CA ASN A 401 -8.83 20.06 -7.95
C ASN A 401 -8.34 20.41 -6.53
N ASN A 402 -9.25 20.63 -5.57
CA ASN A 402 -8.87 20.65 -4.13
C ASN A 402 -8.56 19.25 -3.58
N ASP A 403 -9.21 18.24 -4.14
CA ASP A 403 -9.06 16.83 -3.83
C ASP A 403 -8.70 16.07 -5.10
N VAL A 404 -8.24 14.84 -4.96
CA VAL A 404 -7.95 13.96 -6.10
C VAL A 404 -9.07 12.96 -6.26
N MET A 405 -9.65 12.93 -7.45
CA MET A 405 -10.56 11.87 -7.89
C MET A 405 -9.74 10.80 -8.62
N LEU A 406 -9.98 9.54 -8.29
CA LEU A 406 -9.28 8.37 -8.83
C LEU A 406 -10.30 7.49 -9.52
N SER A 407 -10.16 7.24 -10.82
CA SER A 407 -10.96 6.21 -11.47
C SER A 407 -10.29 4.85 -11.27
N CYS A 408 -11.10 3.86 -10.92
CA CYS A 408 -10.64 2.51 -10.64
C CYS A 408 -11.21 1.50 -11.65
N ALA A 409 -10.46 0.41 -11.84
CA ALA A 409 -10.81 -0.68 -12.74
C ALA A 409 -12.03 -1.50 -12.27
N ASP A 410 -12.53 -1.24 -11.07
CA ASP A 410 -13.78 -1.80 -10.53
C ASP A 410 -15.00 -0.91 -10.81
N ASN A 411 -14.89 -0.01 -11.79
CA ASN A 411 -15.93 0.91 -12.23
C ASN A 411 -16.35 1.94 -11.17
N THR A 412 -15.48 2.20 -10.19
CA THR A 412 -15.71 3.24 -9.18
C THR A 412 -14.80 4.45 -9.39
N VAL A 413 -15.28 5.64 -9.04
CA VAL A 413 -14.44 6.83 -8.83
C VAL A 413 -14.36 7.12 -7.34
N ARG A 414 -13.15 7.29 -6.82
CA ARG A 414 -12.89 7.47 -5.39
C ARG A 414 -12.18 8.77 -5.10
N ARG A 415 -12.56 9.41 -3.99
CA ARG A 415 -11.99 10.67 -3.53
C ARG A 415 -10.82 10.43 -2.56
N ALA A 416 -9.69 11.07 -2.82
CA ALA A 416 -8.50 11.06 -1.96
C ALA A 416 -8.11 12.49 -1.55
N ASN A 417 -7.78 12.66 -0.28
CA ASN A 417 -7.34 13.95 0.29
C ASN A 417 -5.82 13.98 0.41
N LEU A 418 -5.19 14.88 -0.35
CA LEU A 418 -3.74 15.03 -0.41
C LEU A 418 -3.13 15.73 0.81
N THR A 419 -3.91 16.56 1.52
CA THR A 419 -3.44 17.30 2.70
C THR A 419 -3.11 16.33 3.82
N ASN A 420 -4.03 15.39 4.10
CA ASN A 420 -3.91 14.43 5.20
C ASN A 420 -3.26 13.09 4.78
N ASN A 421 -2.90 12.92 3.50
CA ASN A 421 -2.45 11.64 2.93
C ASN A 421 -3.45 10.50 3.23
N THR A 422 -4.75 10.79 3.14
CA THR A 422 -5.83 9.84 3.44
C THR A 422 -6.64 9.54 2.19
N CYS A 423 -6.87 8.26 1.92
CA CYS A 423 -7.83 7.80 0.92
C CYS A 423 -9.11 7.31 1.60
N TYR A 424 -10.28 7.69 1.09
CA TYR A 424 -11.58 7.30 1.64
C TYR A 424 -12.19 6.16 0.82
N PHE A 425 -12.74 5.16 1.50
CA PHE A 425 -13.26 3.93 0.88
C PHE A 425 -14.78 3.71 1.10
N GLY A 426 -15.55 4.77 1.36
CA GLY A 426 -17.02 4.72 1.28
C GLY A 426 -17.76 4.91 2.59
N ARG A 427 -17.69 6.10 3.19
CA ARG A 427 -18.66 6.52 4.21
C ARG A 427 -19.84 7.31 3.63
N SER A 428 -19.70 7.85 2.42
CA SER A 428 -20.68 8.74 1.80
C SER A 428 -20.74 8.52 0.28
N THR A 429 -21.90 8.75 -0.33
CA THR A 429 -22.10 8.83 -1.79
C THR A 429 -21.28 9.95 -2.44
N THR A 430 -20.69 10.83 -1.65
CA THR A 430 -19.76 11.88 -2.09
C THR A 430 -18.30 11.43 -2.18
N ASP A 431 -17.98 10.27 -1.62
CA ASP A 431 -16.60 9.76 -1.52
C ASP A 431 -16.32 8.68 -2.58
N VAL A 432 -17.35 7.95 -2.97
CA VAL A 432 -17.29 6.89 -3.99
C VAL A 432 -18.48 7.04 -4.94
N PHE A 433 -18.18 7.18 -6.23
CA PHE A 433 -19.17 7.22 -7.31
C PHE A 433 -19.12 5.87 -8.05
N ASN A 434 -20.21 5.13 -8.02
CA ASN A 434 -20.32 3.92 -8.84
C ASN A 434 -20.74 4.31 -10.25
N VAL A 435 -19.91 3.95 -11.24
CA VAL A 435 -20.17 4.23 -12.65
C VAL A 435 -20.83 3.03 -13.33
N ASP A 436 -20.76 1.82 -12.76
CA ASP A 436 -21.26 0.55 -13.30
C ASP A 436 -20.58 0.07 -14.61
N GLU A 437 -19.91 0.94 -15.38
CA GLU A 437 -19.14 0.57 -16.58
C GLU A 437 -17.65 0.91 -16.49
N PRO A 438 -16.78 0.22 -17.28
CA PRO A 438 -15.35 0.50 -17.32
C PRO A 438 -15.06 1.95 -17.66
N ILE A 439 -14.28 2.62 -16.80
CA ILE A 439 -13.98 4.04 -16.92
C ILE A 439 -12.75 4.23 -17.80
N PHE A 440 -12.88 5.03 -18.86
CA PHE A 440 -11.78 5.41 -19.75
C PHE A 440 -11.03 6.65 -19.24
N LYS A 441 -11.76 7.72 -18.88
CA LYS A 441 -11.16 9.01 -18.48
C LYS A 441 -12.08 9.79 -17.55
N ILE A 442 -11.50 10.58 -16.65
CA ILE A 442 -12.26 11.44 -15.73
C ILE A 442 -11.80 12.89 -15.75
N PHE A 443 -12.73 13.80 -15.47
CA PHE A 443 -12.49 15.23 -15.29
C PHE A 443 -13.23 15.74 -14.07
N TYR A 444 -12.57 16.56 -13.23
CA TYR A 444 -13.16 17.09 -12.01
C TYR A 444 -12.82 18.56 -11.83
N ARG A 445 -13.82 19.43 -11.99
CA ARG A 445 -13.73 20.88 -11.75
C ARG A 445 -15.09 21.42 -11.30
N CYS A 446 -15.09 22.52 -10.57
CA CYS A 446 -16.32 23.22 -10.17
C CYS A 446 -17.39 22.31 -9.51
N ASN A 447 -16.98 21.31 -8.72
CA ASN A 447 -17.83 20.28 -8.11
C ASN A 447 -18.57 19.35 -9.09
N VAL A 448 -18.21 19.37 -10.37
CA VAL A 448 -18.73 18.47 -11.40
C VAL A 448 -17.67 17.46 -11.76
N LEU A 449 -18.00 16.18 -11.57
CA LEU A 449 -17.20 15.04 -12.03
C LEU A 449 -17.80 14.53 -13.33
N ILE A 450 -17.01 14.51 -14.40
CA ILE A 450 -17.38 13.89 -15.68
C ILE A 450 -16.58 12.60 -15.82
N CYS A 451 -17.29 11.50 -16.04
CA CYS A 451 -16.74 10.18 -16.30
C CYS A 451 -17.06 9.77 -17.74
N ILE A 452 -16.04 9.42 -18.51
CA ILE A 452 -16.18 8.82 -19.83
C ILE A 452 -15.90 7.34 -19.70
N THR A 453 -16.82 6.50 -20.17
CA THR A 453 -16.70 5.04 -20.11
C THR A 453 -16.17 4.46 -21.42
N GLU A 454 -15.62 3.26 -21.36
CA GLU A 454 -15.26 2.47 -22.55
C GLU A 454 -16.50 2.05 -23.36
N THR A 455 -17.67 2.06 -22.73
CA THR A 455 -18.98 1.76 -23.34
C THR A 455 -19.62 2.97 -24.03
N CYS A 456 -18.85 4.03 -24.28
CA CYS A 456 -19.28 5.23 -25.02
C CYS A 456 -20.30 6.11 -24.27
N LEU A 457 -20.39 5.98 -22.95
CA LEU A 457 -21.23 6.82 -22.10
C LEU A 457 -20.41 7.94 -21.46
N VAL A 458 -21.04 9.09 -21.29
CA VAL A 458 -20.54 10.20 -20.49
C VAL A 458 -21.52 10.41 -19.33
N LYS A 459 -21.06 10.15 -18.12
CA LYS A 459 -21.83 10.34 -16.87
C LYS A 459 -21.29 11.56 -16.14
N ALA A 460 -22.17 12.50 -15.78
CA ALA A 460 -21.81 13.72 -15.03
C ALA A 460 -22.48 13.74 -13.65
N TYR A 461 -21.65 13.87 -12.62
CA TYR A 461 -22.04 13.82 -11.22
C TYR A 461 -21.84 15.18 -10.54
N ASP A 462 -22.78 15.53 -9.68
CA ASP A 462 -22.61 16.59 -8.69
C ASP A 462 -21.91 15.98 -7.48
N VAL A 463 -20.65 16.36 -7.27
CA VAL A 463 -19.80 15.80 -6.21
C VAL A 463 -20.27 16.23 -4.83
N LYS A 464 -20.92 17.38 -4.69
CA LYS A 464 -21.41 17.87 -3.39
C LYS A 464 -22.61 17.06 -2.92
N ASN A 465 -23.50 16.70 -3.85
CA ASN A 465 -24.71 15.95 -3.55
C ASN A 465 -24.55 14.43 -3.75
N GLY A 466 -23.48 13.99 -4.43
CA GLY A 466 -23.26 12.58 -4.76
C GLY A 466 -24.23 12.05 -5.83
N THR A 467 -24.81 12.92 -6.66
CA THR A 467 -25.90 12.56 -7.58
C THR A 467 -25.48 12.63 -9.04
N LEU A 468 -25.80 11.60 -9.81
CA LEU A 468 -25.76 11.63 -11.28
C LEU A 468 -26.86 12.58 -11.77
N PHE A 469 -26.49 13.61 -12.54
CA PHE A 469 -27.47 14.56 -13.08
C PHE A 469 -27.52 14.58 -14.62
N ARG A 470 -26.53 13.97 -15.31
CA ARG A 470 -26.54 13.74 -16.76
C ARG A 470 -25.91 12.41 -17.13
N GLU A 471 -26.48 11.80 -18.15
CA GLU A 471 -25.91 10.68 -18.88
C GLU A 471 -26.09 10.95 -20.37
N ILE A 472 -25.02 10.79 -21.15
CA ILE A 472 -24.99 11.06 -22.59
C ILE A 472 -24.38 9.84 -23.28
N ASN A 473 -25.14 9.23 -24.18
CA ASN A 473 -24.63 8.16 -25.04
C ASN A 473 -24.03 8.79 -26.31
N LEU A 474 -22.73 8.62 -26.51
CA LEU A 474 -22.03 9.13 -27.68
C LEU A 474 -22.27 8.26 -28.93
N GLY A 475 -22.55 6.96 -28.75
CA GLY A 475 -22.75 6.01 -29.85
C GLY A 475 -21.46 5.61 -30.60
N PHE A 476 -20.29 6.08 -30.15
CA PHE A 476 -18.99 5.76 -30.73
C PHE A 476 -17.90 5.65 -29.67
N LYS A 477 -16.87 4.84 -29.97
CA LYS A 477 -15.73 4.66 -29.08
C LYS A 477 -14.88 5.92 -29.01
N VAL A 478 -14.52 6.33 -27.79
CA VAL A 478 -13.70 7.52 -27.55
C VAL A 478 -12.21 7.17 -27.63
N SER A 479 -11.45 7.93 -28.43
CA SER A 479 -9.99 7.83 -28.50
C SER A 479 -9.28 8.80 -27.56
N CYS A 480 -9.80 10.02 -27.45
CA CYS A 480 -9.25 11.08 -26.62
C CYS A 480 -10.38 12.06 -26.26
N ALA A 481 -10.24 12.75 -25.13
CA ALA A 481 -11.20 13.77 -24.72
C ALA A 481 -10.51 14.84 -23.86
N ASP A 482 -11.09 16.04 -23.83
CA ASP A 482 -10.77 17.05 -22.83
C ASP A 482 -11.96 17.99 -22.58
N VAL A 483 -11.93 18.75 -21.49
CA VAL A 483 -13.02 19.65 -21.07
C VAL A 483 -12.54 21.09 -20.99
N ASN A 484 -13.48 22.02 -21.17
CA ASN A 484 -13.20 23.43 -20.93
C ASN A 484 -13.08 23.74 -19.41
N GLU A 485 -12.72 24.98 -19.07
CA GLU A 485 -12.38 25.37 -17.70
C GLU A 485 -13.47 25.12 -16.65
N ASP A 486 -14.74 25.18 -17.03
CA ASP A 486 -15.91 25.03 -16.14
C ASP A 486 -16.64 23.69 -16.32
N ASN A 487 -16.09 22.74 -17.08
CA ASN A 487 -16.69 21.44 -17.40
C ASN A 487 -18.07 21.54 -18.11
N SER A 488 -18.42 22.67 -18.73
CA SER A 488 -19.68 22.80 -19.47
C SER A 488 -19.61 22.24 -20.89
N VAL A 489 -18.42 22.26 -21.49
CA VAL A 489 -18.17 21.79 -22.85
C VAL A 489 -17.12 20.67 -22.80
N LEU A 490 -17.47 19.55 -23.39
CA LEU A 490 -16.62 18.37 -23.52
C LEU A 490 -16.24 18.17 -24.98
N PHE A 491 -14.96 18.09 -25.26
CA PHE A 491 -14.42 17.75 -26.58
C PHE A 491 -14.07 16.26 -26.59
N VAL A 492 -14.59 15.51 -27.55
CA VAL A 492 -14.41 14.06 -27.62
C VAL A 492 -14.06 13.64 -29.04
N CYS A 493 -12.96 12.92 -29.22
CA CYS A 493 -12.57 12.37 -30.52
C CYS A 493 -13.18 10.97 -30.70
N ASN A 494 -13.84 10.76 -31.83
CA ASN A 494 -14.28 9.44 -32.27
C ASN A 494 -13.08 8.60 -32.73
N TYR A 495 -12.99 7.36 -32.25
CA TYR A 495 -11.94 6.41 -32.63
C TYR A 495 -12.04 5.99 -34.10
N ASP A 496 -13.25 5.82 -34.63
CA ASP A 496 -13.47 5.26 -35.98
C ASP A 496 -13.53 6.35 -37.06
N SER A 497 -14.19 7.48 -36.80
CA SER A 497 -14.34 8.57 -37.80
C SER A 497 -13.26 9.64 -37.71
N TYR A 498 -12.46 9.65 -36.64
CA TYR A 498 -11.47 10.70 -36.32
C TYR A 498 -12.06 12.12 -36.16
N GLU A 499 -13.38 12.23 -36.07
CA GLU A 499 -14.06 13.51 -35.85
C GLU A 499 -14.02 13.89 -34.37
N ILE A 500 -13.84 15.18 -34.09
CA ILE A 500 -13.92 15.74 -32.74
C ILE A 500 -15.31 16.31 -32.54
N ASN A 501 -16.09 15.67 -31.69
CA ASN A 501 -17.42 16.10 -31.29
C ASN A 501 -17.32 17.04 -30.08
N VAL A 502 -17.95 18.20 -30.20
CA VAL A 502 -18.11 19.19 -29.13
C VAL A 502 -19.47 18.94 -28.48
N VAL A 503 -19.45 18.52 -27.22
CA VAL A 503 -20.64 18.14 -26.45
C VAL A 503 -20.91 19.20 -25.40
N ASP A 504 -22.10 19.81 -25.43
CA ASP A 504 -22.59 20.64 -24.34
C ASP A 504 -23.20 19.73 -23.27
N ILE A 505 -22.55 19.68 -22.11
CA ILE A 505 -22.95 18.82 -20.99
C ILE A 505 -24.28 19.27 -20.38
N ARG A 506 -24.56 20.58 -20.36
CA ARG A 506 -25.81 21.11 -19.78
C ARG A 506 -27.01 20.71 -20.63
N ARG A 507 -26.86 20.78 -21.95
CA ARG A 507 -27.90 20.44 -22.95
C ARG A 507 -27.91 18.97 -23.34
N SER A 508 -26.86 18.22 -23.02
CA SER A 508 -26.68 16.81 -23.39
C SER A 508 -26.74 16.56 -24.90
N LYS A 509 -26.14 17.48 -25.67
CA LYS A 509 -26.17 17.43 -27.14
C LYS A 509 -24.79 17.72 -27.72
N ILE A 510 -24.50 17.05 -28.83
CA ILE A 510 -23.39 17.42 -29.71
C ILE A 510 -23.78 18.76 -30.37
N VAL A 511 -22.97 19.78 -30.14
CA VAL A 511 -23.17 21.14 -30.67
C VAL A 511 -22.44 21.31 -31.99
N ASP A 512 -21.25 20.72 -32.11
CA ASP A 512 -20.39 20.86 -33.28
C ASP A 512 -19.53 19.62 -33.51
N THR A 513 -19.04 19.44 -34.73
CA THR A 513 -18.21 18.31 -35.15
C THR A 513 -17.09 18.81 -36.07
N LEU A 514 -15.85 18.63 -35.62
CA LEU A 514 -14.65 19.01 -36.37
C LEU A 514 -14.06 17.78 -37.07
N LYS A 515 -13.85 17.86 -38.38
CA LYS A 515 -13.26 16.78 -39.17
C LYS A 515 -11.75 16.88 -39.19
N MET A 516 -11.06 15.84 -38.71
CA MET A 516 -9.60 15.75 -38.71
C MET A 516 -9.10 14.78 -39.79
N SER A 517 -7.84 14.94 -40.21
CA SER A 517 -7.17 14.05 -41.17
C SER A 517 -6.78 12.70 -40.57
N ALA A 518 -6.55 12.66 -39.25
CA ALA A 518 -6.01 11.51 -38.55
C ALA A 518 -6.55 11.43 -37.11
N MET A 519 -6.43 10.24 -36.52
CA MET A 519 -6.78 9.99 -35.12
C MET A 519 -6.00 10.90 -34.16
N ILE A 520 -6.70 11.44 -33.16
CA ILE A 520 -6.09 12.28 -32.12
C ILE A 520 -5.55 11.42 -30.98
N ARG A 521 -4.26 11.59 -30.66
CA ARG A 521 -3.56 10.91 -29.56
C ARG A 521 -3.72 11.65 -28.23
N LYS A 522 -3.62 12.98 -28.24
CA LYS A 522 -3.78 13.83 -27.03
C LYS A 522 -4.54 15.10 -27.38
N MET A 523 -5.38 15.53 -26.45
CA MET A 523 -6.17 16.75 -26.52
C MET A 523 -5.99 17.54 -25.24
N CYS A 524 -5.86 18.86 -25.35
CA CYS A 524 -5.72 19.78 -24.23
C CYS A 524 -6.44 21.11 -24.51
N TYR A 525 -7.39 21.49 -23.67
CA TYR A 525 -8.06 22.79 -23.69
C TYR A 525 -7.28 23.78 -22.84
N PHE A 526 -6.95 24.93 -23.42
CA PHE A 526 -6.25 26.01 -22.72
C PHE A 526 -6.54 27.36 -23.38
N ASN A 527 -6.84 28.39 -22.57
CA ASN A 527 -7.06 29.77 -23.02
C ASN A 527 -8.00 29.88 -24.23
N ASN A 528 -9.22 29.32 -24.13
CA ASN A 528 -10.23 29.31 -25.20
C ASN A 528 -9.80 28.65 -26.52
N SER A 529 -8.71 27.89 -26.50
CA SER A 529 -8.21 27.12 -27.64
C SER A 529 -8.14 25.65 -27.25
N VAL A 530 -8.31 24.77 -28.23
CA VAL A 530 -8.12 23.33 -28.06
C VAL A 530 -6.91 22.91 -28.88
N TYR A 531 -5.97 22.25 -28.24
CA TYR A 531 -4.77 21.72 -28.85
C TYR A 531 -4.93 20.22 -29.05
N PHE A 532 -4.56 19.74 -30.23
CA PHE A 532 -4.66 18.33 -30.61
C PHE A 532 -3.31 17.85 -31.12
N LEU A 533 -2.87 16.69 -30.65
CA LEU A 533 -1.76 15.95 -31.22
C LEU A 533 -2.32 14.75 -31.99
N SER A 534 -2.15 14.73 -33.30
CA SER A 534 -2.62 13.67 -34.19
C SER A 534 -1.57 12.59 -34.44
N MET A 535 -2.01 11.42 -34.90
CA MET A 535 -1.14 10.27 -35.19
C MET A 535 -0.21 10.49 -36.39
N ASP A 536 -0.54 11.43 -37.29
CA ASP A 536 0.33 11.90 -38.38
C ASP A 536 1.38 12.92 -37.91
N ASN A 537 1.56 13.07 -36.59
CA ASN A 537 2.57 13.90 -35.97
C ASN A 537 2.38 15.42 -36.16
N GLN A 538 1.14 15.87 -36.28
CA GLN A 538 0.78 17.28 -36.33
C GLN A 538 0.27 17.76 -34.97
N LEU A 539 0.71 18.95 -34.56
CA LEU A 539 0.16 19.63 -33.39
C LEU A 539 -0.70 20.80 -33.87
N ILE A 540 -2.01 20.67 -33.69
CA ILE A 540 -2.99 21.62 -34.21
C ILE A 540 -3.58 22.41 -33.04
N ARG A 541 -3.68 23.74 -33.19
CA ARG A 541 -4.41 24.62 -32.29
C ARG A 541 -5.70 25.09 -32.96
N TYR A 542 -6.83 24.85 -32.33
CA TYR A 542 -8.15 25.31 -32.76
C TYR A 542 -8.70 26.37 -31.83
N PHE A 543 -9.02 27.55 -32.37
CA PHE A 543 -9.64 28.64 -31.63
C PHE A 543 -11.15 28.44 -31.56
N PHE A 544 -11.65 27.97 -30.42
CA PHE A 544 -13.06 27.59 -30.25
C PHE A 544 -14.04 28.71 -30.60
N MET A 545 -13.72 29.96 -30.23
CA MET A 545 -14.61 31.11 -30.46
C MET A 545 -14.63 31.60 -31.91
N ASN A 546 -13.52 31.42 -32.65
CA ASN A 546 -13.32 32.04 -33.96
C ASN A 546 -13.26 31.02 -35.10
N GLY A 547 -13.26 29.73 -34.81
CA GLY A 547 -13.20 28.63 -35.78
C GLY A 547 -11.87 28.51 -36.54
N ARG A 548 -10.82 29.24 -36.14
CA ARG A 548 -9.51 29.22 -36.82
C ARG A 548 -8.68 28.02 -36.37
N MET A 549 -7.90 27.45 -37.28
CA MET A 549 -6.92 26.40 -36.99
C MET A 549 -5.51 26.85 -37.37
N GLU A 550 -4.54 26.57 -36.50
CA GLU A 550 -3.11 26.75 -36.72
C GLU A 550 -2.43 25.38 -36.59
N ASN A 551 -1.48 25.07 -37.47
CA ASN A 551 -0.76 23.80 -37.47
C ASN A 551 0.72 24.03 -37.18
N PHE A 552 1.28 23.22 -36.29
CA PHE A 552 2.71 23.11 -36.04
C PHE A 552 3.22 21.79 -36.59
N GLU A 553 4.00 21.89 -37.67
CA GLU A 553 4.62 20.74 -38.32
C GLU A 553 6.08 20.63 -37.94
N ILE A 554 6.47 19.44 -37.47
CA ILE A 554 7.85 19.10 -37.18
C ILE A 554 8.19 17.71 -37.70
N LYS A 555 9.40 17.55 -38.27
CA LYS A 555 9.86 16.26 -38.82
C LYS A 555 10.13 15.19 -37.75
N LYS A 556 10.28 15.59 -36.48
CA LYS A 556 10.59 14.70 -35.36
C LYS A 556 9.30 14.23 -34.69
N THR A 557 9.23 12.97 -34.30
CA THR A 557 8.04 12.41 -33.63
C THR A 557 7.79 13.05 -32.26
N ILE A 558 6.60 13.60 -32.10
CA ILE A 558 6.03 14.13 -30.87
C ILE A 558 5.41 13.00 -30.07
N TYR A 559 5.86 12.83 -28.83
CA TYR A 559 5.36 11.82 -27.91
C TYR A 559 4.33 12.37 -26.94
N ASP A 560 4.51 13.61 -26.51
CA ASP A 560 3.61 14.30 -25.60
C ASP A 560 3.75 15.83 -25.77
N PHE A 561 2.77 16.59 -25.29
CA PHE A 561 2.89 18.05 -25.18
C PHE A 561 2.16 18.58 -23.94
N GLU A 562 2.60 19.70 -23.38
CA GLU A 562 1.95 20.37 -22.24
C GLU A 562 1.90 21.89 -22.48
N LEU A 563 0.93 22.56 -21.86
CA LEU A 563 0.66 23.98 -22.06
C LEU A 563 0.84 24.75 -20.74
N SER A 564 1.49 25.92 -20.78
CA SER A 564 1.55 26.86 -19.66
C SER A 564 1.99 28.24 -20.13
N ASN A 565 1.40 29.31 -19.58
CA ASN A 565 1.82 30.70 -19.83
C ASN A 565 1.99 31.05 -21.32
N ASN A 566 1.04 30.60 -22.16
CA ASN A 566 1.06 30.71 -23.63
C ASN A 566 2.22 29.99 -24.34
N ASN A 567 3.04 29.22 -23.63
CA ASN A 567 4.03 28.33 -24.22
C ASN A 567 3.46 26.93 -24.38
N VAL A 568 3.87 26.28 -25.47
CA VAL A 568 3.63 24.87 -25.75
C VAL A 568 4.94 24.11 -25.60
N ILE A 569 4.99 23.18 -24.66
CA ILE A 569 6.12 22.30 -24.47
C ILE A 569 5.87 21.02 -25.24
N VAL A 570 6.78 20.68 -26.15
CA VAL A 570 6.69 19.52 -27.02
C VAL A 570 7.78 18.53 -26.63
N CYS A 571 7.37 17.32 -26.24
CA CYS A 571 8.27 16.22 -25.89
C CYS A 571 8.57 15.35 -27.11
N LEU A 572 9.86 15.25 -27.45
CA LEU A 572 10.37 14.41 -28.53
C LEU A 572 11.18 13.24 -27.93
N GLU A 573 11.78 12.40 -28.77
CA GLU A 573 12.48 11.19 -28.31
C GLU A 573 13.66 11.47 -27.36
N LYS A 574 14.46 12.50 -27.65
CA LYS A 574 15.70 12.82 -26.91
C LYS A 574 15.82 14.29 -26.53
N GLU A 575 14.78 15.07 -26.83
CA GLU A 575 14.79 16.52 -26.66
C GLU A 575 13.39 17.01 -26.26
N ILE A 576 13.36 18.18 -25.65
CA ILE A 576 12.14 18.92 -25.36
C ILE A 576 12.26 20.27 -26.06
N LEU A 577 11.18 20.68 -26.71
CA LEU A 577 11.05 21.99 -27.34
C LEU A 577 10.11 22.85 -26.52
N VAL A 578 10.48 24.10 -26.31
CA VAL A 578 9.59 25.13 -25.78
C VAL A 578 9.24 26.04 -26.93
N VAL A 579 7.97 26.07 -27.25
CA VAL A 579 7.39 26.80 -28.37
C VAL A 579 6.47 27.89 -27.82
N ASP A 580 6.45 29.06 -28.44
CA ASP A 580 5.52 30.13 -28.06
C ASP A 580 4.10 29.89 -28.61
N GLY A 581 3.18 30.79 -28.28
CA GLY A 581 1.78 30.70 -28.68
C GLY A 581 1.53 30.87 -30.19
N SER A 582 2.53 31.30 -30.95
CA SER A 582 2.52 31.41 -32.42
C SER A 582 3.29 30.27 -33.09
N PHE A 583 3.59 29.21 -32.33
CA PHE A 583 4.37 28.06 -32.76
C PHE A 583 5.84 28.37 -33.15
N GLY A 584 6.39 29.49 -32.67
CA GLY A 584 7.81 29.82 -32.77
C GLY A 584 8.64 29.06 -31.73
N ILE A 585 9.73 28.40 -32.16
CA ILE A 585 10.62 27.68 -31.25
C ILE A 585 11.43 28.70 -30.44
N VAL A 586 11.19 28.75 -29.13
CA VAL A 586 11.91 29.62 -28.20
C VAL A 586 13.18 28.95 -27.69
N LYS A 587 13.09 27.67 -27.30
CA LYS A 587 14.21 26.89 -26.76
C LYS A 587 14.11 25.42 -27.11
N SER A 588 15.26 24.75 -27.11
CA SER A 588 15.36 23.29 -27.17
C SER A 588 16.45 22.80 -26.22
N PHE A 589 16.23 21.66 -25.58
CA PHE A 589 17.24 21.01 -24.75
C PHE A 589 17.11 19.50 -24.77
N ASN A 590 18.25 18.80 -24.60
CA ASN A 590 18.30 17.34 -24.64
C ASN A 590 17.83 16.74 -23.31
N LEU A 591 16.89 15.80 -23.37
CA LEU A 591 16.45 15.01 -22.23
C LEU A 591 16.42 13.53 -22.62
N LYS A 592 17.17 12.71 -21.88
CA LYS A 592 17.27 11.26 -22.13
C LYS A 592 16.77 10.48 -20.93
N PHE A 593 15.89 9.52 -21.14
CA PHE A 593 15.56 8.49 -20.16
C PHE A 593 16.23 7.19 -20.57
N VAL A 594 16.91 6.52 -19.63
CA VAL A 594 17.70 5.33 -19.93
C VAL A 594 17.05 4.14 -19.24
N SER A 595 16.56 3.18 -20.03
CA SER A 595 15.79 2.02 -19.57
C SER A 595 15.98 0.85 -20.54
N ARG A 596 15.50 -0.34 -20.18
CA ARG A 596 15.51 -1.52 -21.04
C ARG A 596 14.06 -1.96 -21.31
N SER A 597 13.73 -2.24 -22.57
CA SER A 597 12.49 -2.93 -22.94
C SER A 597 12.76 -4.38 -23.37
N ARG A 598 11.75 -5.27 -23.26
CA ARG A 598 11.81 -6.71 -23.59
C ARG A 598 12.55 -7.06 -24.89
N ASN A 599 12.33 -6.27 -25.94
CA ASN A 599 12.84 -6.57 -27.29
C ASN A 599 14.24 -5.96 -27.54
N GLU A 600 14.80 -5.29 -26.54
CA GLU A 600 16.10 -4.66 -26.66
C GLU A 600 17.13 -5.47 -25.88
N MET A 601 18.07 -6.04 -26.64
CA MET A 601 19.25 -6.70 -26.11
C MET A 601 20.13 -5.73 -25.28
N PHE A 602 19.96 -4.42 -25.48
CA PHE A 602 20.72 -3.37 -24.82
C PHE A 602 19.82 -2.32 -24.16
N ILE A 603 20.37 -1.62 -23.18
CA ILE A 603 19.76 -0.43 -22.59
C ILE A 603 19.61 0.63 -23.70
N SER A 604 18.42 1.19 -23.87
CA SER A 604 18.12 2.20 -24.89
C SER A 604 17.55 3.49 -24.27
N ASN A 605 17.46 4.53 -25.11
CA ASN A 605 16.80 5.77 -24.72
C ASN A 605 15.28 5.61 -24.87
N LYS A 606 14.54 6.03 -23.85
CA LYS A 606 13.09 6.10 -23.87
C LYS A 606 12.63 7.54 -24.06
N PRO A 607 11.60 7.75 -24.89
CA PRO A 607 11.01 9.07 -25.09
C PRO A 607 10.34 9.55 -23.80
N CYS A 608 10.24 10.87 -23.65
CA CYS A 608 9.40 11.46 -22.61
C CYS A 608 7.93 11.27 -23.01
N THR A 609 7.19 10.44 -22.27
CA THR A 609 5.80 10.06 -22.57
C THR A 609 4.79 10.80 -21.72
N SER A 610 5.24 11.43 -20.63
CA SER A 610 4.39 12.22 -19.76
C SER A 610 5.16 13.40 -19.22
N CYS A 611 4.56 14.58 -19.25
CA CYS A 611 5.13 15.77 -18.65
C CYS A 611 4.08 16.66 -17.99
N SER A 612 4.51 17.47 -17.02
CA SER A 612 3.66 18.47 -16.39
C SER A 612 4.46 19.68 -15.94
N LEU A 613 3.85 20.85 -16.04
CA LEU A 613 4.44 22.13 -15.69
C LEU A 613 4.03 22.61 -14.31
N THR A 614 4.98 23.23 -13.64
CA THR A 614 4.70 24.10 -12.49
C THR A 614 3.85 25.30 -12.90
N TYR A 615 3.02 25.81 -11.99
CA TYR A 615 2.18 26.99 -12.26
C TYR A 615 2.98 28.25 -12.61
N ASP A 616 4.23 28.36 -12.11
CA ASP A 616 5.12 29.47 -12.51
C ASP A 616 5.70 29.29 -13.93
N GLY A 617 5.45 28.15 -14.57
CA GLY A 617 5.95 27.82 -15.91
C GLY A 617 7.47 27.71 -16.00
N THR A 618 8.18 27.63 -14.88
CA THR A 618 9.66 27.61 -14.86
C THR A 618 10.22 26.21 -14.80
N THR A 619 9.50 25.29 -14.17
CA THR A 619 9.99 23.94 -13.91
C THR A 619 9.06 22.91 -14.58
N LEU A 620 9.68 21.97 -15.28
CA LEU A 620 9.02 20.87 -15.97
C LEU A 620 9.35 19.55 -15.29
N VAL A 621 8.31 18.75 -15.01
CA VAL A 621 8.45 17.39 -14.51
C VAL A 621 8.19 16.42 -15.66
N CYS A 622 9.14 15.55 -15.93
CA CYS A 622 9.12 14.62 -17.07
C CYS A 622 9.23 13.17 -16.60
N GLY A 623 8.46 12.30 -17.24
CA GLY A 623 8.47 10.85 -17.04
C GLY A 623 8.45 10.09 -18.35
N ALA A 624 8.89 8.84 -18.26
CA ALA A 624 9.00 7.91 -19.38
C ALA A 624 8.71 6.47 -18.91
N GLN A 625 8.86 5.51 -19.82
CA GLN A 625 8.93 4.08 -19.52
C GLN A 625 10.28 3.70 -18.84
N ALA A 626 10.57 4.36 -17.73
CA ALA A 626 11.79 4.23 -16.94
C ALA A 626 11.48 4.38 -15.45
N ASN A 627 12.30 3.78 -14.59
CA ASN A 627 12.22 3.97 -13.14
C ASN A 627 12.76 5.34 -12.67
N GLU A 628 12.66 6.37 -13.49
CA GLU A 628 13.19 7.70 -13.22
C GLU A 628 12.22 8.79 -13.71
N ILE A 629 12.01 9.79 -12.85
CA ILE A 629 11.39 11.08 -13.19
C ILE A 629 12.48 12.13 -13.15
N LYS A 630 12.46 13.05 -14.11
CA LYS A 630 13.39 14.17 -14.19
C LYS A 630 12.66 15.48 -14.00
N ILE A 631 13.22 16.33 -13.14
CA ILE A 631 12.75 17.69 -12.90
C ILE A 631 13.75 18.62 -13.59
N VAL A 632 13.26 19.45 -14.49
CA VAL A 632 14.06 20.27 -15.40
C VAL A 632 13.69 21.73 -15.21
N ASP A 633 14.70 22.60 -15.09
CA ASP A 633 14.51 24.04 -15.15
C ASP A 633 14.44 24.48 -16.63
N LEU A 634 13.35 25.11 -17.03
CA LEU A 634 13.13 25.58 -18.41
C LEU A 634 13.97 26.82 -18.75
N LYS A 635 14.44 27.57 -17.75
CA LYS A 635 15.33 28.70 -18.01
C LYS A 635 16.70 28.21 -18.49
N THR A 636 17.27 27.24 -17.78
CA THR A 636 18.63 26.71 -18.03
C THR A 636 18.64 25.44 -18.91
N GLY A 637 17.52 24.73 -19.04
CA GLY A 637 17.46 23.42 -19.68
C GLY A 637 18.14 22.30 -18.88
N CYS A 638 18.55 22.58 -17.63
CA CYS A 638 19.30 21.66 -16.80
C CYS A 638 18.37 20.80 -15.93
N VAL A 639 18.75 19.52 -15.73
CA VAL A 639 18.05 18.62 -14.82
C VAL A 639 18.39 19.01 -13.37
N ILE A 640 17.41 19.57 -12.67
CA ILE A 640 17.51 19.96 -11.25
C ILE A 640 17.62 18.71 -10.37
N GLN A 641 16.79 17.70 -10.65
CA GLN A 641 16.70 16.49 -9.83
C GLN A 641 16.23 15.29 -10.64
N THR A 642 16.74 14.11 -10.30
CA THR A 642 16.23 12.82 -10.78
C THR A 642 15.70 12.02 -9.60
N LEU A 643 14.48 11.51 -9.73
CA LEU A 643 13.76 10.79 -8.68
C LEU A 643 13.43 9.38 -9.15
N LYS A 644 13.46 8.39 -8.25
CA LYS A 644 13.03 7.02 -8.56
C LYS A 644 11.53 6.88 -8.40
N LEU A 645 10.89 6.21 -9.37
CA LEU A 645 9.45 5.99 -9.38
C LEU A 645 9.02 4.87 -8.44
N SER A 646 9.72 3.74 -8.47
CA SER A 646 9.46 2.57 -7.62
C SER A 646 10.75 2.07 -6.97
N ARG A 647 10.60 1.50 -5.77
CA ARG A 647 11.64 0.80 -4.99
C ARG A 647 11.50 -0.72 -5.08
N ASN A 648 10.56 -1.24 -5.86
CA ASN A 648 10.32 -2.66 -6.02
C ASN A 648 11.31 -3.29 -7.02
N LYS A 649 12.25 -4.08 -6.51
CA LYS A 649 13.30 -4.76 -7.29
C LYS A 649 12.79 -5.86 -8.22
N GLU A 650 11.56 -6.30 -8.02
CA GLU A 650 10.95 -7.43 -8.72
C GLU A 650 10.32 -7.00 -10.05
N LYS A 651 10.23 -5.69 -10.30
CA LYS A 651 9.73 -5.12 -11.55
C LYS A 651 10.76 -5.23 -12.68
N GLU A 652 10.24 -5.44 -13.89
CA GLU A 652 11.00 -5.82 -15.10
C GLU A 652 12.17 -4.87 -15.41
N ASN A 653 11.92 -3.56 -15.37
CA ASN A 653 12.92 -2.53 -15.69
C ASN A 653 13.55 -1.87 -14.45
N TYR A 654 13.47 -2.50 -13.27
CA TYR A 654 14.07 -1.95 -12.06
C TYR A 654 15.61 -1.99 -12.08
N LYS A 655 16.18 -3.15 -12.47
CA LYS A 655 17.64 -3.34 -12.50
C LYS A 655 18.18 -2.85 -13.83
N LYS A 656 18.86 -1.71 -13.83
CA LYS A 656 19.75 -1.28 -14.93
C LYS A 656 20.99 -2.20 -15.12
N ARG A 657 20.99 -3.43 -14.58
CA ARG A 657 22.19 -4.29 -14.48
C ARG A 657 22.21 -5.39 -15.54
N LEU A 658 23.33 -5.40 -16.28
CA LEU A 658 23.89 -6.47 -17.09
C LEU A 658 23.90 -7.80 -16.33
N GLY A 659 23.19 -8.80 -16.83
CA GLY A 659 23.26 -10.16 -16.31
C GLY A 659 22.29 -11.06 -17.06
N VAL A 660 22.79 -12.22 -17.50
CA VAL A 660 22.05 -13.26 -18.23
C VAL A 660 20.70 -13.52 -17.55
N GLU A 661 19.62 -13.11 -18.21
CA GLU A 661 18.27 -13.29 -17.67
C GLU A 661 17.83 -14.75 -17.76
N ARG A 662 17.06 -15.17 -16.75
CA ARG A 662 16.31 -16.42 -16.77
C ARG A 662 15.33 -16.39 -17.96
N LYS A 663 14.97 -17.56 -18.50
CA LYS A 663 14.04 -17.74 -19.63
C LYS A 663 12.58 -17.37 -19.30
N ASP A 664 12.32 -16.55 -18.29
CA ASP A 664 10.97 -16.22 -17.85
C ASP A 664 10.30 -15.26 -18.85
N GLU A 665 8.98 -15.39 -19.04
CA GLU A 665 8.22 -14.52 -19.95
C GLU A 665 8.08 -13.11 -19.37
N PHE A 666 8.51 -12.09 -20.14
CA PHE A 666 8.36 -10.68 -19.74
C PHE A 666 6.89 -10.28 -19.61
N LYS A 667 6.58 -9.62 -18.49
CA LYS A 667 5.23 -9.14 -18.18
C LYS A 667 5.16 -7.63 -18.32
N HIS A 668 4.43 -7.16 -19.34
CA HIS A 668 4.23 -5.72 -19.55
C HIS A 668 3.53 -5.03 -18.36
N THR A 669 2.75 -5.78 -17.58
CA THR A 669 2.11 -5.30 -16.35
C THR A 669 3.11 -4.92 -15.26
N ASP A 670 4.33 -5.45 -15.31
CA ASP A 670 5.39 -5.26 -14.30
C ASP A 670 6.46 -4.24 -14.71
N VAL A 671 6.19 -3.44 -15.74
CA VAL A 671 7.07 -2.35 -16.17
C VAL A 671 6.81 -1.08 -15.36
N ILE A 672 7.87 -0.46 -14.86
CA ILE A 672 7.84 0.83 -14.20
C ILE A 672 7.76 1.92 -15.27
N GLU A 673 6.67 2.71 -15.26
CA GLU A 673 6.37 3.74 -16.25
C GLU A 673 5.56 4.86 -15.59
N ALA A 674 5.89 6.11 -15.94
CA ALA A 674 5.07 7.27 -15.60
C ALA A 674 4.02 7.48 -16.72
N MET A 675 2.77 7.11 -16.43
CA MET A 675 1.68 7.15 -17.39
C MET A 675 1.05 8.54 -17.48
N LYS A 676 0.91 9.21 -16.33
CA LYS A 676 0.36 10.57 -16.23
C LYS A 676 1.06 11.30 -15.09
N ILE A 677 1.55 12.49 -15.36
CA ILE A 677 2.12 13.40 -14.36
C ILE A 677 1.24 14.63 -14.29
N LYS A 678 0.97 15.10 -13.08
CA LYS A 678 0.28 16.37 -12.89
C LYS A 678 0.85 17.15 -11.73
N TYR A 679 1.24 18.39 -11.97
CA TYR A 679 1.67 19.28 -10.92
C TYR A 679 0.50 19.62 -9.99
N VAL A 680 0.80 19.69 -8.68
CA VAL A 680 -0.16 20.11 -7.64
C VAL A 680 0.54 21.12 -6.72
N PRO A 681 -0.20 21.97 -5.98
CA PRO A 681 0.41 22.83 -4.98
C PRO A 681 1.32 22.01 -4.05
N ASN A 682 2.59 22.44 -3.93
CA ASN A 682 3.63 21.78 -3.12
C ASN A 682 4.09 20.38 -3.59
N GLY A 683 3.84 19.99 -4.85
CA GLY A 683 4.29 18.69 -5.33
C GLY A 683 3.85 18.31 -6.75
N PHE A 684 3.83 17.02 -7.03
CA PHE A 684 3.25 16.48 -8.26
C PHE A 684 2.75 15.04 -8.03
N LEU A 685 1.66 14.71 -8.72
CA LEU A 685 1.07 13.37 -8.78
C LEU A 685 1.61 12.62 -9.98
N VAL A 686 1.86 11.33 -9.80
CA VAL A 686 2.30 10.44 -10.87
C VAL A 686 1.51 9.16 -10.85
N LEU A 687 0.73 8.93 -11.89
CA LEU A 687 0.12 7.64 -12.16
C LEU A 687 1.15 6.69 -12.75
N THR A 688 1.19 5.51 -12.17
CA THR A 688 2.03 4.40 -12.60
C THR A 688 1.18 3.15 -12.73
N ARG A 689 1.77 2.05 -13.20
CA ARG A 689 1.08 0.75 -13.23
C ARG A 689 0.83 0.16 -11.83
N GLU A 690 1.57 0.62 -10.81
CA GLU A 690 1.41 0.17 -9.43
C GLU A 690 0.32 0.96 -8.71
N SER A 691 0.47 2.28 -8.66
CA SER A 691 -0.45 3.20 -7.99
C SER A 691 -0.23 4.65 -8.45
N VAL A 692 -0.91 5.59 -7.80
CA VAL A 692 -0.66 7.03 -7.89
C VAL A 692 0.27 7.46 -6.75
N PHE A 693 1.44 7.97 -7.11
CA PHE A 693 2.42 8.51 -6.16
C PHE A 693 2.29 10.01 -6.06
N LEU A 694 2.43 10.54 -4.84
CA LEU A 694 2.58 11.98 -4.61
C LEU A 694 4.02 12.28 -4.21
N PHE A 695 4.64 13.21 -4.93
CA PHE A 695 5.94 13.76 -4.59
C PHE A 695 5.75 15.14 -3.95
N LYS A 696 5.91 15.24 -2.64
CA LYS A 696 5.81 16.52 -1.92
C LYS A 696 7.17 17.20 -1.84
N VAL A 697 7.20 18.53 -1.99
CA VAL A 697 8.38 19.35 -1.70
C VAL A 697 8.63 19.29 -0.19
N ARG A 698 9.83 18.85 0.21
CA ARG A 698 10.25 18.93 1.60
C ARG A 698 10.64 20.39 1.87
N ASN A 699 9.87 21.07 2.72
CA ASN A 699 10.27 22.32 3.36
C ASN A 699 11.42 22.00 4.33
N LEU A 700 12.63 21.81 3.80
CA LEU A 700 13.83 21.94 4.60
C LEU A 700 14.07 23.44 4.73
N GLU A 701 13.96 23.95 5.96
CA GLU A 701 14.53 25.24 6.35
C GLU A 701 16.04 25.14 6.19
N ILE A 702 16.51 25.30 4.94
CA ILE A 702 17.93 25.49 4.68
C ILE A 702 18.14 26.99 4.83
N GLU A 703 18.78 27.40 5.92
CA GLU A 703 19.37 28.73 6.04
C GLU A 703 20.35 28.92 4.88
N LYS A 704 19.87 29.50 3.77
CA LYS A 704 20.76 29.96 2.72
C LYS A 704 21.46 31.20 3.25
N GLY A 705 22.71 31.04 3.66
CA GLY A 705 23.63 32.15 3.88
C GLY A 705 23.79 32.95 2.60
N ALA A 706 23.18 34.12 2.54
CA ALA A 706 23.49 35.15 1.53
C ALA A 706 24.10 36.35 2.25
N PHE A 707 25.23 36.81 1.70
CA PHE A 707 26.13 37.86 2.15
C PHE A 707 25.56 39.27 1.99
N LEU A 708 24.49 39.58 2.73
CA LEU A 708 24.09 40.96 3.03
C LEU A 708 23.97 41.03 4.55
N THR A 709 24.46 42.09 5.19
CA THR A 709 24.43 42.31 6.65
C THR A 709 23.05 41.95 7.19
N LYS A 710 22.92 40.72 7.72
CA LYS A 710 21.65 40.17 8.16
C LYS A 710 21.26 40.90 9.43
N MET A 711 20.02 41.38 9.43
CA MET A 711 19.35 41.79 10.64
C MET A 711 19.02 40.51 11.41
N ASP A 712 19.55 40.35 12.62
CA ASP A 712 19.33 39.14 13.42
C ASP A 712 17.85 39.02 13.81
N GLU A 713 17.36 37.81 14.10
CA GLU A 713 15.94 37.61 14.50
C GLU A 713 15.57 38.44 15.73
N ASN A 714 16.52 38.70 16.63
CA ASN A 714 16.33 39.57 17.78
C ASN A 714 16.15 41.04 17.37
N GLU A 715 16.91 41.53 16.39
CA GLU A 715 16.79 42.90 15.89
C GLU A 715 15.47 43.10 15.11
N ILE A 716 15.00 42.06 14.41
CA ILE A 716 13.69 42.05 13.75
C ILE A 716 12.56 42.15 14.78
N LYS A 717 12.64 41.36 15.86
CA LYS A 717 11.68 41.41 16.97
C LYS A 717 11.70 42.75 17.70
N GLU A 718 12.88 43.30 17.95
CA GLU A 718 13.02 44.65 18.51
C GLU A 718 12.38 45.71 17.60
N SER A 719 12.58 45.61 16.28
CA SER A 719 11.96 46.51 15.31
C SER A 719 10.43 46.38 15.25
N LEU A 720 9.88 45.17 15.49
CA LEU A 720 8.44 44.97 15.64
C LEU A 720 7.92 45.63 16.92
N GLN A 721 8.63 45.47 18.04
CA GLN A 721 8.28 46.13 19.32
C GLN A 721 8.33 47.66 19.21
N GLU A 722 9.30 48.20 18.48
CA GLU A 722 9.43 49.63 18.17
C GLU A 722 8.43 50.14 17.12
N ARG A 723 7.54 49.27 16.58
CA ARG A 723 6.56 49.59 15.52
C ARG A 723 7.19 50.09 14.21
N LYS A 724 8.45 49.71 13.94
CA LYS A 724 9.17 49.98 12.68
C LYS A 724 8.88 48.85 11.66
N TYR A 725 7.62 48.72 11.27
CA TYR A 725 7.12 47.59 10.48
C TYR A 725 7.78 47.41 9.10
N VAL A 726 8.15 48.49 8.41
CA VAL A 726 8.88 48.41 7.12
C VAL A 726 10.25 47.75 7.30
N ARG A 727 10.98 48.17 8.35
CA ARG A 727 12.30 47.62 8.66
C ARG A 727 12.21 46.16 9.08
N ALA A 728 11.25 45.82 9.93
CA ALA A 728 11.01 44.44 10.36
C ALA A 728 10.63 43.52 9.19
N LEU A 729 9.75 43.97 8.29
CA LEU A 729 9.34 43.20 7.11
C LEU A 729 10.52 43.00 6.15
N LEU A 730 11.27 44.05 5.82
CA LEU A 730 12.43 43.94 4.93
C LEU A 730 13.53 43.06 5.56
N GLY A 731 13.75 43.15 6.88
CA GLY A 731 14.63 42.25 7.61
C GLY A 731 14.17 40.79 7.55
N SER A 732 12.87 40.55 7.67
CA SER A 732 12.26 39.21 7.58
C SER A 732 12.33 38.62 6.17
N ILE A 733 12.14 39.45 5.14
CA ILE A 733 12.28 39.06 3.73
C ILE A 733 13.74 38.75 3.40
N ASN A 734 14.68 39.61 3.82
CA ASN A 734 16.11 39.44 3.58
C ASN A 734 16.68 38.21 4.31
N SER A 735 16.19 37.91 5.52
CA SER A 735 16.54 36.69 6.26
C SER A 735 15.83 35.44 5.71
N ARG A 736 14.81 35.61 4.86
CA ARG A 736 13.90 34.55 4.38
C ARG A 736 13.29 33.71 5.50
N SER A 737 13.10 34.31 6.68
CA SER A 737 12.47 33.65 7.84
C SER A 737 10.96 33.75 7.73
N LYS A 738 10.31 32.64 7.34
CA LYS A 738 8.84 32.58 7.24
C LYS A 738 8.17 32.87 8.59
N ALA A 739 8.76 32.40 9.70
CA ALA A 739 8.24 32.64 11.04
C ALA A 739 8.20 34.14 11.38
N MET A 740 9.26 34.89 11.04
CA MET A 740 9.29 36.34 11.27
C MET A 740 8.33 37.09 10.33
N ILE A 741 8.16 36.65 9.08
CA ILE A 741 7.15 37.22 8.17
C ILE A 741 5.74 36.97 8.73
N LYS A 742 5.46 35.77 9.26
CA LYS A 742 4.19 35.45 9.94
C LYS A 742 3.93 36.40 11.12
N GLU A 743 4.94 36.60 11.97
CA GLU A 743 4.87 37.51 13.12
C GLU A 743 4.64 38.96 12.67
N CYS A 744 5.36 39.43 11.64
CA CYS A 744 5.15 40.76 11.03
C CYS A 744 3.70 40.94 10.53
N ILE A 745 3.15 39.94 9.83
CA ILE A 745 1.79 40.01 9.28
C ILE A 745 0.75 40.12 10.40
N ARG A 746 0.94 39.38 11.50
CA ARG A 746 0.03 39.39 12.67
C ARG A 746 0.08 40.72 13.44
N GLU A 747 1.27 41.26 13.68
CA GLU A 747 1.48 42.47 14.51
C GLU A 747 1.22 43.79 13.77
N THR A 748 1.21 43.77 12.44
CA THR A 748 0.98 44.99 11.64
C THR A 748 -0.49 45.37 11.65
N CYS A 749 -0.82 46.62 11.96
CA CYS A 749 -2.21 47.14 11.89
C CYS A 749 -2.69 47.31 10.45
N ALA A 750 -3.97 46.98 10.17
CA ALA A 750 -4.52 46.94 8.81
C ALA A 750 -4.39 48.26 8.03
N GLY A 751 -4.52 49.41 8.71
CA GLY A 751 -4.40 50.74 8.08
C GLY A 751 -2.99 51.15 7.65
N ARG A 752 -1.94 50.42 8.05
CA ARG A 752 -0.53 50.72 7.71
C ARG A 752 0.04 49.79 6.63
N ILE A 753 -0.72 48.77 6.23
CA ILE A 753 -0.27 47.74 5.29
C ILE A 753 0.09 48.33 3.93
N ASP A 754 -0.73 49.25 3.40
CA ASP A 754 -0.48 49.90 2.11
C ASP A 754 0.81 50.73 2.11
N GLU A 755 1.12 51.45 3.20
CA GLU A 755 2.39 52.17 3.34
C GLU A 755 3.59 51.23 3.37
N ILE A 756 3.45 50.08 4.03
CA ILE A 756 4.53 49.11 4.15
C ILE A 756 4.81 48.46 2.80
N ILE A 757 3.77 48.07 2.07
CA ILE A 757 3.88 47.35 0.80
C ILE A 757 4.50 48.21 -0.30
N LYS A 758 4.27 49.53 -0.31
CA LYS A 758 4.93 50.44 -1.25
C LYS A 758 6.45 50.46 -1.14
N ASN A 759 7.01 50.04 0.00
CA ASN A 759 8.44 49.96 0.23
C ASN A 759 9.04 48.57 -0.06
N VAL A 760 8.23 47.61 -0.50
CA VAL A 760 8.70 46.27 -0.88
C VAL A 760 9.24 46.31 -2.31
N ARG A 761 10.42 45.72 -2.53
CA ARG A 761 11.01 45.62 -3.87
C ARG A 761 10.20 44.66 -4.74
N GLU A 762 10.04 44.96 -6.03
CA GLU A 762 9.29 44.11 -6.97
C GLU A 762 9.78 42.65 -7.00
N GLU A 763 11.10 42.43 -6.87
CA GLU A 763 11.72 41.10 -6.80
C GLU A 763 11.29 40.25 -5.59
N ASP A 764 10.89 40.90 -4.49
CA ASP A 764 10.50 40.23 -3.24
C ASP A 764 9.00 39.94 -3.16
N VAL A 765 8.19 40.57 -4.02
CA VAL A 765 6.73 40.47 -4.02
C VAL A 765 6.27 39.03 -4.22
N ALA A 766 6.88 38.29 -5.16
CA ALA A 766 6.53 36.90 -5.43
C ALA A 766 6.79 36.00 -4.20
N TYR A 767 7.90 36.23 -3.51
CA TYR A 767 8.24 35.48 -2.30
C TYR A 767 7.28 35.81 -1.16
N LEU A 768 6.99 37.09 -0.91
CA LEU A 768 6.05 37.51 0.13
C LEU A 768 4.63 36.99 -0.12
N LYS A 769 4.16 37.05 -1.37
CA LYS A 769 2.87 36.44 -1.78
C LYS A 769 2.85 34.95 -1.47
N SER A 770 3.90 34.20 -1.82
CA SER A 770 3.97 32.76 -1.55
C SER A 770 3.82 32.43 -0.06
N VAL A 771 4.43 33.24 0.82
CA VAL A 771 4.37 33.05 2.27
C VAL A 771 2.99 33.42 2.81
N ILE A 772 2.38 34.52 2.35
CA ILE A 772 1.00 34.89 2.71
C ILE A 772 0.01 33.80 2.31
N ASN A 773 0.17 33.27 1.10
CA ASN A 773 -0.65 32.20 0.56
C ASN A 773 -0.54 30.92 1.41
N GLU A 774 0.67 30.55 1.84
CA GLU A 774 0.92 29.44 2.76
C GLU A 774 0.24 29.67 4.12
N ILE A 775 0.34 30.87 4.70
CA ILE A 775 -0.34 31.23 5.96
C ILE A 775 -1.86 31.06 5.84
N MET A 776 -2.43 31.54 4.74
CA MET A 776 -3.88 31.46 4.50
C MET A 776 -4.37 30.01 4.37
N LEU A 777 -3.54 29.11 3.84
CA LEU A 777 -3.85 27.69 3.71
C LEU A 777 -3.67 26.92 5.03
N GLU A 778 -2.69 27.30 5.86
CA GLU A 778 -2.35 26.61 7.11
C GLU A 778 -3.24 27.00 8.31
N GLU A 779 -3.55 28.29 8.49
CA GLU A 779 -4.10 28.82 9.76
C GLU A 779 -5.57 29.28 9.72
N GLN A 780 -6.31 28.89 8.68
CA GLN A 780 -7.59 29.52 8.29
C GLN A 780 -7.41 30.98 7.83
N ILE A 781 -8.30 31.43 6.93
CA ILE A 781 -8.21 32.76 6.30
C ILE A 781 -8.33 33.86 7.38
N SER A 782 -7.21 34.47 7.77
CA SER A 782 -7.24 35.64 8.66
C SER A 782 -7.57 36.91 7.87
N TYR A 783 -8.39 37.80 8.45
CA TYR A 783 -8.70 39.11 7.88
C TYR A 783 -7.41 39.88 7.52
N GLN A 784 -6.38 39.76 8.37
CA GLN A 784 -5.10 40.41 8.19
C GLN A 784 -4.41 39.96 6.89
N CYS A 785 -4.31 38.65 6.64
CA CYS A 785 -3.74 38.11 5.41
C CYS A 785 -4.50 38.59 4.17
N MET A 786 -5.82 38.75 4.24
CA MET A 786 -6.61 39.28 3.12
C MET A 786 -6.30 40.75 2.83
N VAL A 787 -6.10 41.58 3.86
CA VAL A 787 -5.72 42.99 3.66
C VAL A 787 -4.32 43.08 3.05
N TRP A 788 -3.37 42.25 3.51
CA TRP A 788 -2.03 42.14 2.92
C TRP A 788 -2.08 41.72 1.44
N LEU A 789 -2.83 40.66 1.13
CA LEU A 789 -2.95 40.16 -0.24
C LEU A 789 -3.63 41.19 -1.16
N ARG A 790 -4.72 41.82 -0.71
CA ARG A 790 -5.40 42.91 -1.44
C ARG A 790 -4.44 44.04 -1.76
N SER A 791 -3.67 44.48 -0.76
CA SER A 791 -2.75 45.61 -0.89
C SER A 791 -1.57 45.26 -1.81
N LEU A 792 -1.08 44.02 -1.78
CA LEU A 792 -0.05 43.54 -2.72
C LEU A 792 -0.59 43.47 -4.15
N ILE A 793 -1.82 42.98 -4.35
CA ILE A 793 -2.45 42.93 -5.67
C ILE A 793 -2.69 44.34 -6.21
N TYR A 794 -3.17 45.26 -5.37
CA TYR A 794 -3.48 46.64 -5.77
C TYR A 794 -2.23 47.43 -6.15
N ASN A 795 -1.14 47.32 -5.40
CA ASN A 795 0.10 48.05 -5.67
C ASN A 795 0.98 47.36 -6.73
N PHE A 796 0.86 46.04 -6.94
CA PHE A 796 1.66 45.27 -7.89
C PHE A 796 0.79 44.43 -8.86
N THR A 797 -0.14 45.11 -9.55
CA THR A 797 -1.10 44.49 -10.49
C THR A 797 -0.45 43.74 -11.65
N GLY A 798 0.75 44.15 -12.09
CA GLY A 798 1.52 43.50 -13.16
C GLY A 798 2.18 42.17 -12.78
N ASN A 799 2.19 41.82 -11.49
CA ASN A 799 2.85 40.61 -10.95
C ASN A 799 1.84 39.57 -10.44
N LEU A 800 0.65 39.50 -11.06
CA LEU A 800 -0.34 38.46 -10.78
C LEU A 800 0.16 37.11 -11.31
N VAL A 801 0.33 36.14 -10.42
CA VAL A 801 0.68 34.76 -10.78
C VAL A 801 -0.59 33.89 -10.72
N GLU A 802 -0.63 32.78 -11.42
CA GLU A 802 -1.79 31.86 -11.46
C GLU A 802 -2.24 31.39 -10.05
N SER A 803 -1.31 31.29 -9.10
CA SER A 803 -1.61 31.01 -7.68
C SER A 803 -2.40 32.12 -6.98
N ASP A 804 -2.21 33.39 -7.37
CA ASP A 804 -3.02 34.51 -6.87
C ASP A 804 -4.46 34.37 -7.36
N LEU A 805 -4.67 33.91 -8.61
CA LEU A 805 -5.99 33.67 -9.18
C LEU A 805 -6.70 32.49 -8.50
N GLU A 806 -6.00 31.41 -8.18
CA GLU A 806 -6.55 30.29 -7.40
C GLU A 806 -6.97 30.72 -6.00
N ILE A 807 -6.17 31.54 -5.32
CA ILE A 807 -6.52 32.03 -3.97
C ILE A 807 -7.64 33.04 -4.02
N ILE A 808 -7.69 33.91 -5.03
CA ILE A 808 -8.86 34.76 -5.26
C ILE A 808 -10.11 33.92 -5.53
N LYS A 809 -10.01 32.81 -6.28
CA LYS A 809 -11.12 31.85 -6.49
C LYS A 809 -11.53 31.17 -5.18
N MET A 810 -10.57 30.73 -4.36
CA MET A 810 -10.82 30.13 -3.03
C MET A 810 -11.46 31.14 -2.07
N LEU A 811 -10.97 32.37 -2.01
CA LEU A 811 -11.53 33.47 -1.21
C LEU A 811 -12.96 33.79 -1.63
N ARG A 812 -13.23 33.82 -2.94
CA ARG A 812 -14.57 34.02 -3.49
C ARG A 812 -15.54 32.87 -3.13
N ALA A 813 -15.02 31.67 -2.95
CA ALA A 813 -15.77 30.51 -2.49
C ALA A 813 -15.98 30.48 -0.96
N ALA A 814 -15.05 31.03 -0.18
CA ALA A 814 -15.15 31.13 1.29
C ALA A 814 -16.01 32.32 1.77
N LEU A 815 -16.11 33.38 0.96
CA LEU A 815 -16.98 34.55 1.21
C LEU A 815 -18.44 34.31 0.77
N LYS A 816 -18.71 33.26 -0.01
CA LYS A 816 -20.05 32.78 -0.37
C LYS A 816 -20.48 31.71 0.61
#